data_AF-A0A7W0QMT1-F1
#
_entry.id   AF-A0A7W0QMT1-F1
#
_cell.length_a   1.000
_cell.length_b   1.000
_cell.length_c   1.000
_cell.angle_alpha   90.00
_cell.angle_beta   90.00
_cell.angle_gamma   90.00
#
_symmetry.space_group_name_H-M   'P 1'
#
loop_
_entity.id
_entity.type
_entity.pdbx_description
1 polymer ?
#
loop_
_entity_poly.entity_id
_entity_poly.type
_entity_poly.pdbx_seq_one_letter_code
_entity_poly.pdbx_strand_id
1 'polypeptide(L)'
;TEYNRTEAPSALGTYQFTAGYTSRTASNDNTGNALASFLLGQPQLASRAVGPSTIAGRQPYWSVYVQDDWRVNDRLTVNLGVRYELSPPMYDGHAVEKRLTNGFSLLSAYTLSRARSNAPQFRNAGGINGSENSPPQDSFDLEAEWGPAYYGARHRWVTSATVPLPFRFHLSGIYSMQSGFPFTVNLRGDTAGVGAGTGGIFVRPNMVRGVSAYLPKSERTRGGYLNPAAFATPAAATFGSVGRNSIVGPGSANLDVAMARSFALARTRLELRAEAFNLTNRRNYTLVGRILNDATFGRLLSQSDPRQWQFGVRLTFKFSSAGDEPRERNGSPPSPVHLQRAVSNHSSQISGETPMHDGWRFYDRVLQRMTRRELLNVAWKLGAAAVLAPLASSRVLAQPIFREYPFTLGVASGDPTADGAVLWTRLAPEPLNGGGMPMAGVDVAWEVASDQAFRTIAQKGVVLARPELGHSVHVEVNGLQPAREYWYRFRVGSESSPVGRTVTAPRPGARVDRLRFGVCGCSHYEVGFFTAFRHLAAEQFDFVFHTGDYIYEGRGNRARNAALVRDHHGQEIYTLVDYRNRYAQYKSDPDLLAAHASSPFIVSWDDHEVDNDYAGTVDENDTPAELFLLRRAAAYQAYFEHMPLRTASLPAGPNLQLYRRLPFGDLVDLNVLDTRQYRSDQA
;
A
#
# COMPACT_ATOMS: atom_id res chain seq x y z
N THR A 1 -0.16 -6.95 24.63
CA THR A 1 -0.99 -7.80 23.75
C THR A 1 -0.08 -8.80 23.10
N GLU A 2 -0.26 -10.10 23.39
CA GLU A 2 0.57 -11.17 22.81
C GLU A 2 0.06 -11.51 21.40
N TYR A 3 0.94 -11.40 20.40
CA TYR A 3 0.76 -12.02 19.09
C TYR A 3 1.82 -13.11 18.98
N ASN A 4 1.40 -14.35 19.17
CA ASN A 4 2.25 -15.51 18.96
C ASN A 4 1.93 -16.08 17.58
N ARG A 5 2.83 -15.82 16.62
CA ARG A 5 2.87 -16.53 15.35
C ARG A 5 3.67 -17.81 15.55
N THR A 6 2.99 -18.95 15.57
CA THR A 6 3.62 -20.27 15.51
C THR A 6 3.45 -20.83 14.11
N GLU A 7 4.57 -21.01 13.42
CA GLU A 7 4.91 -22.17 12.59
C GLU A 7 6.16 -21.82 11.75
N ALA A 8 7.21 -22.62 11.87
CA ALA A 8 8.31 -22.60 10.92
C ALA A 8 7.87 -23.43 9.70
N PRO A 9 7.90 -22.89 8.47
CA PRO A 9 7.77 -23.73 7.28
C PRO A 9 8.86 -24.81 7.34
N SER A 10 8.49 -26.08 7.21
CA SER A 10 9.43 -27.20 7.04
C SER A 10 10.31 -27.53 8.26
N ALA A 11 9.73 -27.66 9.46
CA ALA A 11 10.45 -28.10 10.68
C ALA A 11 11.12 -29.49 10.57
N LEU A 12 10.63 -30.34 9.66
CA LEU A 12 11.18 -31.67 9.36
C LEU A 12 12.28 -31.65 8.27
N GLY A 13 12.51 -30.49 7.65
CA GLY A 13 13.44 -30.31 6.54
C GLY A 13 12.88 -30.74 5.18
N THR A 14 13.53 -30.30 4.12
CA THR A 14 13.28 -30.68 2.72
C THR A 14 14.58 -31.13 2.07
N TYR A 15 14.51 -32.23 1.33
CA TYR A 15 15.58 -32.71 0.47
C TYR A 15 15.13 -32.62 -0.98
N GLN A 16 15.92 -31.95 -1.82
CA GLN A 16 15.72 -31.88 -3.26
C GLN A 16 16.83 -32.67 -3.94
N PHE A 17 16.47 -33.65 -4.77
CA PHE A 17 17.40 -34.46 -5.53
C PHE A 17 17.30 -34.10 -7.00
N THR A 18 18.44 -33.96 -7.67
CA THR A 18 18.49 -33.64 -9.10
C THR A 18 19.54 -34.48 -9.81
N ALA A 19 19.55 -34.38 -11.14
CA ALA A 19 20.47 -35.10 -12.01
C ALA A 19 21.94 -34.68 -11.87
N GLY A 20 22.25 -33.57 -11.19
CA GLY A 20 23.59 -32.98 -11.18
C GLY A 20 24.69 -33.90 -10.62
N TYR A 21 24.42 -34.68 -9.58
CA TYR A 21 25.42 -35.56 -8.97
C TYR A 21 25.79 -36.79 -9.79
N THR A 22 24.89 -37.21 -10.67
CA THR A 22 25.05 -38.40 -11.52
C THR A 22 25.29 -38.02 -12.97
N SER A 23 25.54 -36.73 -13.24
CA SER A 23 25.87 -36.24 -14.56
C SER A 23 27.34 -36.44 -14.90
N ARG A 24 27.65 -36.42 -16.20
CA ARG A 24 29.01 -36.65 -16.70
C ARG A 24 30.01 -35.59 -16.22
N THR A 25 29.53 -34.39 -15.89
CA THR A 25 30.37 -33.23 -15.55
C THR A 25 30.20 -32.75 -14.11
N ALA A 26 29.43 -33.47 -13.29
CA ALA A 26 29.00 -32.99 -11.97
C ALA A 26 28.31 -31.60 -12.03
N SER A 27 27.64 -31.31 -13.14
CA SER A 27 26.84 -30.10 -13.37
C SER A 27 25.43 -30.46 -13.86
N ASN A 28 24.47 -29.55 -13.76
CA ASN A 28 23.10 -29.78 -14.26
C ASN A 28 23.05 -29.68 -15.80
N ASP A 29 23.75 -30.60 -16.48
CA ASP A 29 23.86 -30.70 -17.94
C ASP A 29 22.82 -31.65 -18.58
N ASN A 30 21.81 -32.08 -17.80
CA ASN A 30 20.77 -33.05 -18.16
C ASN A 30 21.26 -34.47 -18.54
N THR A 31 22.53 -34.81 -18.30
CA THR A 31 23.05 -36.17 -18.58
C THR A 31 22.94 -37.15 -17.40
N GLY A 32 22.55 -36.67 -16.21
CA GLY A 32 22.40 -37.49 -15.01
C GLY A 32 20.95 -37.87 -14.67
N ASN A 33 20.75 -38.51 -13.51
CA ASN A 33 19.47 -39.04 -13.06
C ASN A 33 19.19 -38.71 -11.57
N ALA A 34 18.09 -37.99 -11.32
CA ALA A 34 17.71 -37.56 -9.97
C ALA A 34 17.38 -38.71 -9.01
N LEU A 35 16.82 -39.81 -9.52
CA LEU A 35 16.54 -41.01 -8.73
C LEU A 35 17.84 -41.73 -8.34
N ALA A 36 18.84 -41.76 -9.21
CA ALA A 36 20.16 -42.28 -8.88
C ALA A 36 20.86 -41.43 -7.80
N SER A 37 20.77 -40.10 -7.88
CA SER A 37 21.26 -39.20 -6.84
C SER A 37 20.54 -39.43 -5.48
N PHE A 38 19.24 -39.73 -5.51
CA PHE A 38 18.49 -40.13 -4.33
C PHE A 38 18.97 -41.46 -3.73
N LEU A 39 19.14 -42.50 -4.56
CA LEU A 39 19.62 -43.81 -4.12
C LEU A 39 21.05 -43.77 -3.56
N LEU A 40 21.86 -42.82 -4.03
CA LEU A 40 23.21 -42.55 -3.52
C LEU A 40 23.21 -41.61 -2.30
N GLY A 41 22.05 -41.09 -1.88
CA GLY A 41 21.94 -40.18 -0.74
C GLY A 41 22.57 -38.80 -0.98
N GLN A 42 22.58 -38.31 -2.24
CA GLN A 42 23.19 -37.05 -2.63
C GLN A 42 22.13 -36.00 -3.02
N PRO A 43 21.55 -35.27 -2.04
CA PRO A 43 20.59 -34.21 -2.30
C PRO A 43 21.28 -32.94 -2.84
N GLN A 44 20.71 -32.30 -3.87
CA GLN A 44 21.14 -30.98 -4.34
C GLN A 44 20.86 -29.89 -3.30
N LEU A 45 19.72 -29.98 -2.62
CA LEU A 45 19.38 -29.07 -1.54
C LEU A 45 18.96 -29.92 -0.33
N ALA A 46 19.57 -29.66 0.81
CA ALA A 46 19.08 -30.10 2.10
C ALA A 46 18.79 -28.85 2.93
N SER A 47 17.51 -28.53 3.12
CA SER A 47 17.10 -27.37 3.90
C SER A 47 16.37 -27.83 5.15
N ARG A 48 16.66 -27.23 6.29
CA ARG A 48 15.90 -27.47 7.53
C ARG A 48 15.81 -26.17 8.29
N ALA A 49 14.60 -25.78 8.65
CA ALA A 49 14.41 -24.66 9.56
C ALA A 49 14.86 -25.11 10.96
N VAL A 50 16.03 -24.64 11.41
CA VAL A 50 16.55 -24.89 12.76
C VAL A 50 16.53 -23.58 13.54
N GLY A 51 15.65 -23.53 14.54
CA GLY A 51 15.54 -22.42 15.48
C GLY A 51 14.14 -22.40 16.12
N PRO A 52 14.02 -21.97 17.39
CA PRO A 52 12.70 -21.72 17.95
C PRO A 52 12.02 -20.61 17.14
N SER A 53 10.80 -20.85 16.67
CA SER A 53 9.94 -19.82 16.04
C SER A 53 9.46 -18.76 17.04
N THR A 54 9.85 -18.89 18.31
CA THR A 54 9.62 -17.91 19.37
C THR A 54 10.83 -17.01 19.53
N ILE A 55 10.71 -15.75 19.10
CA ILE A 55 11.46 -14.66 19.75
C ILE A 55 10.69 -14.33 21.02
N ALA A 56 11.03 -14.97 22.14
CA ALA A 56 10.51 -14.61 23.47
C ALA A 56 11.19 -13.33 23.97
N GLY A 57 11.08 -12.25 23.19
CA GLY A 57 11.62 -10.95 23.52
C GLY A 57 10.76 -10.27 24.57
N ARG A 58 11.04 -10.53 25.85
CA ARG A 58 10.53 -9.70 26.95
C ARG A 58 11.55 -8.60 27.22
N GLN A 59 11.18 -7.37 26.93
CA GLN A 59 12.01 -6.21 27.19
C GLN A 59 11.45 -5.44 28.39
N PRO A 60 12.13 -5.44 29.53
CA PRO A 60 11.73 -4.59 30.63
C PRO A 60 12.02 -3.13 30.25
N TYR A 61 10.98 -2.31 30.26
CA TYR A 61 11.05 -0.90 29.93
C TYR A 61 10.95 -0.08 31.21
N TRP A 62 12.04 0.61 31.55
CA TRP A 62 12.11 1.50 32.70
C TRP A 62 12.31 2.92 32.21
N SER A 63 11.45 3.82 32.67
CA SER A 63 11.57 5.25 32.38
C SER A 63 11.48 6.03 33.69
N VAL A 64 12.48 6.86 33.94
CA VAL A 64 12.48 7.80 35.06
C VAL A 64 12.66 9.19 34.47
N TYR A 65 11.76 10.10 34.83
CA TYR A 65 11.86 11.50 34.45
C TYR A 65 11.88 12.36 35.71
N VAL A 66 12.78 13.34 35.74
CA VAL A 66 12.77 14.43 36.70
C VAL A 66 12.93 15.72 35.89
N GLN A 67 12.03 16.66 36.13
CA GLN A 67 12.04 17.97 35.49
C GLN A 67 11.88 19.03 36.56
N ASP A 68 12.65 20.10 36.42
CA ASP A 68 12.55 21.28 37.26
C ASP A 68 12.63 22.57 36.43
N ASP A 69 11.98 23.60 36.94
CA ASP A 69 11.80 24.89 36.29
C ASP A 69 12.55 25.95 37.10
N TRP A 70 13.85 26.08 36.85
CA TRP A 70 14.69 26.98 37.63
C TRP A 70 14.64 28.41 37.08
N ARG A 71 14.03 29.32 37.84
CA ARG A 71 14.07 30.77 37.53
C ARG A 71 15.41 31.36 37.92
N VAL A 72 16.29 31.54 36.92
CA VAL A 72 17.62 32.13 37.09
C VAL A 72 17.53 33.64 37.33
N ASN A 73 16.59 34.34 36.68
CA ASN A 73 16.16 35.71 37.01
C ASN A 73 14.83 36.05 36.32
N ASP A 74 14.35 37.28 36.51
CA ASP A 74 13.06 37.79 36.01
C ASP A 74 12.90 37.75 34.47
N ARG A 75 13.99 37.49 33.75
CA ARG A 75 14.02 37.40 32.28
C ARG A 75 14.51 36.04 31.77
N LEU A 76 14.89 35.13 32.66
CA LEU A 76 15.44 33.83 32.29
C LEU A 76 14.97 32.75 33.26
N THR A 77 14.10 31.87 32.76
CA THR A 77 13.77 30.59 33.40
C THR A 77 14.40 29.48 32.58
N VAL A 78 15.17 28.62 33.24
CA VAL A 78 15.83 27.47 32.63
C VAL A 78 15.06 26.23 33.08
N ASN A 79 14.39 25.61 32.12
CA ASN A 79 13.73 24.33 32.31
C ASN A 79 14.76 23.21 32.08
N LEU A 80 15.04 22.42 33.12
CA LEU A 80 16.00 21.33 33.07
C LEU A 80 15.28 20.02 33.33
N GLY A 81 15.25 19.17 32.31
CA GLY A 81 14.72 17.81 32.40
C GLY A 81 15.82 16.78 32.14
N VAL A 82 15.87 15.75 32.97
CA VAL A 82 16.67 14.54 32.71
C VAL A 82 15.72 13.36 32.66
N ARG A 83 15.78 12.64 31.54
CA ARG A 83 15.06 11.38 31.35
C ARG A 83 16.08 10.27 31.13
N TYR A 84 15.97 9.22 31.94
CA TYR A 84 16.77 8.02 31.82
C TYR A 84 15.87 6.86 31.39
N GLU A 85 16.23 6.22 30.28
CA GLU A 85 15.51 5.09 29.71
C GLU A 85 16.45 3.88 29.65
N LEU A 86 15.97 2.73 30.13
CA LEU A 86 16.74 1.49 30.13
C LEU A 86 15.92 0.39 29.46
N SER A 87 16.42 -0.10 28.32
CA SER A 87 15.78 -1.14 27.51
C SER A 87 16.82 -2.02 26.79
N PRO A 88 17.09 -3.25 27.24
CA PRO A 88 18.15 -4.10 26.65
C PRO A 88 17.62 -5.02 25.52
N PRO A 89 18.40 -5.42 24.47
CA PRO A 89 18.94 -4.57 23.40
C PRO A 89 18.57 -5.06 21.97
N MET A 90 18.87 -4.36 20.86
CA MET A 90 20.06 -3.52 20.60
C MET A 90 19.80 -2.37 19.60
N TYR A 91 20.21 -1.10 19.72
CA TYR A 91 20.51 -0.08 20.76
C TYR A 91 20.44 1.26 19.95
N ASP A 92 19.54 2.20 20.21
CA ASP A 92 19.50 3.33 21.16
C ASP A 92 20.65 4.36 21.11
N GLY A 93 20.29 5.63 20.91
CA GLY A 93 21.19 6.75 20.59
C GLY A 93 21.01 7.93 21.54
N HIS A 94 22.10 8.63 21.85
CA HIS A 94 22.07 9.83 22.70
C HIS A 94 21.56 11.02 21.89
N ALA A 95 20.44 11.62 22.31
CA ALA A 95 19.93 12.87 21.75
C ALA A 95 20.07 14.00 22.78
N VAL A 96 20.66 15.12 22.34
CA VAL A 96 20.63 16.38 23.09
C VAL A 96 19.64 17.29 22.37
N GLU A 97 18.49 17.57 23.01
CA GLU A 97 17.52 18.58 22.53
C GLU A 97 17.74 19.88 23.31
N LYS A 98 18.01 20.98 22.59
CA LYS A 98 18.10 22.32 23.18
C LYS A 98 17.22 23.27 22.38
N ARG A 99 16.10 23.70 22.99
CA ARG A 99 15.28 24.81 22.48
C ARG A 99 15.77 26.10 23.12
N LEU A 100 16.31 27.01 22.32
CA LEU A 100 16.69 28.35 22.79
C LEU A 100 15.52 29.32 22.58
N THR A 101 15.34 30.26 23.50
CA THR A 101 14.44 31.40 23.30
C THR A 101 14.85 32.18 22.05
N ASN A 102 13.86 32.70 21.30
CA ASN A 102 13.95 33.33 19.96
C ASN A 102 13.79 32.40 18.74
N GLY A 103 13.18 31.22 18.88
CA GLY A 103 12.73 30.39 17.75
C GLY A 103 13.81 29.52 17.09
N PHE A 104 15.05 29.54 17.63
CA PHE A 104 16.11 28.61 17.25
C PHE A 104 15.89 27.24 17.90
N SER A 105 15.97 26.18 17.10
CA SER A 105 15.92 24.78 17.55
C SER A 105 17.10 24.01 16.98
N LEU A 106 17.78 23.22 17.83
CA LEU A 106 18.84 22.30 17.44
C LEU A 106 18.61 20.94 18.10
N LEU A 107 18.65 19.89 17.29
CA LEU A 107 18.64 18.49 17.73
C LEU A 107 19.84 17.79 17.10
N SER A 108 20.69 17.19 17.92
CA SER A 108 21.85 16.42 17.45
C SER A 108 21.90 15.06 18.15
N ALA A 109 22.13 14.02 17.36
CA ALA A 109 22.19 12.63 17.81
C ALA A 109 23.38 11.90 17.17
N TYR A 110 24.22 11.29 18.00
CA TYR A 110 25.33 10.44 17.57
C TYR A 110 25.16 9.02 18.09
N THR A 111 25.33 8.05 17.21
CA THR A 111 25.23 6.62 17.49
C THR A 111 26.56 5.94 17.12
N LEU A 112 27.13 5.23 18.09
CA LEU A 112 28.23 4.27 17.90
C LEU A 112 27.64 2.87 18.05
N SER A 113 27.74 2.03 17.02
CA SER A 113 27.14 0.68 17.05
C SER A 113 28.12 -0.42 16.63
N ARG A 114 27.93 -1.62 17.19
CA ARG A 114 28.58 -2.86 16.76
C ARG A 114 27.59 -4.00 16.90
N ALA A 115 27.11 -4.51 15.77
CA ALA A 115 26.18 -5.64 15.71
C ALA A 115 26.82 -6.82 14.97
N ARG A 116 26.55 -8.05 15.43
CA ARG A 116 26.97 -9.30 14.79
C ARG A 116 25.76 -10.21 14.58
N SER A 117 25.81 -11.06 13.56
CA SER A 117 24.75 -12.00 13.23
C SER A 117 25.33 -13.20 12.48
N ASN A 118 24.69 -14.36 12.59
CA ASN A 118 24.92 -15.56 11.76
C ASN A 118 23.73 -15.88 10.83
N ALA A 119 22.67 -15.07 10.84
CA ALA A 119 21.48 -15.27 10.01
C ALA A 119 21.66 -14.60 8.64
N PRO A 120 21.17 -15.20 7.53
CA PRO A 120 21.20 -14.58 6.20
C PRO A 120 20.38 -13.27 6.17
N GLN A 121 20.69 -12.42 5.19
CA GLN A 121 20.28 -11.02 5.20
C GLN A 121 18.80 -10.84 4.82
N PHE A 122 18.06 -10.00 5.55
CA PHE A 122 16.71 -9.57 5.13
C PHE A 122 16.72 -8.28 4.29
N ARG A 123 17.76 -7.41 4.36
CA ARG A 123 17.95 -6.21 3.49
C ARG A 123 19.40 -5.70 3.49
N ASN A 124 20.19 -5.89 2.43
CA ASN A 124 21.59 -5.41 2.42
C ASN A 124 21.71 -3.88 2.22
N ALA A 125 22.88 -3.36 2.58
CA ALA A 125 23.40 -2.07 2.20
C ALA A 125 24.55 -2.15 1.18
N GLY A 126 24.52 -3.20 0.35
CA GLY A 126 25.01 -3.19 -1.01
C GLY A 126 24.01 -2.55 -2.00
N GLY A 127 23.06 -1.75 -1.53
CA GLY A 127 22.09 -1.05 -2.38
C GLY A 127 20.65 -1.50 -2.17
N ILE A 128 19.73 -0.60 -2.49
CA ILE A 128 18.27 -0.66 -2.23
C ILE A 128 17.54 -1.80 -2.99
N ASN A 129 18.21 -2.55 -3.86
CA ASN A 129 17.60 -3.62 -4.67
C ASN A 129 18.33 -4.99 -4.58
N GLY A 130 19.25 -5.20 -3.62
CA GLY A 130 20.02 -6.45 -3.54
C GLY A 130 19.70 -7.29 -2.32
N SER A 131 18.93 -8.37 -2.49
CA SER A 131 18.89 -9.48 -1.53
C SER A 131 20.21 -10.26 -1.65
N GLU A 132 21.02 -10.28 -0.59
CA GLU A 132 21.99 -11.36 -0.44
C GLU A 132 21.26 -12.51 0.25
N ASN A 133 20.60 -13.32 -0.58
CA ASN A 133 20.16 -14.65 -0.17
C ASN A 133 21.37 -15.60 -0.23
N SER A 134 22.35 -15.35 0.64
CA SER A 134 23.49 -16.25 0.81
C SER A 134 23.18 -17.13 2.02
N PRO A 135 22.66 -18.36 1.81
CA PRO A 135 22.65 -19.37 2.85
C PRO A 135 24.09 -19.56 3.41
N PRO A 136 24.24 -20.22 4.56
CA PRO A 136 25.55 -20.61 5.05
C PRO A 136 26.38 -21.22 3.91
N GLN A 137 27.62 -20.75 3.76
CA GLN A 137 28.49 -21.26 2.69
C GLN A 137 28.77 -22.75 2.93
N ASP A 138 28.91 -23.14 4.19
CA ASP A 138 28.97 -24.52 4.65
C ASP A 138 27.82 -24.79 5.62
N SER A 139 26.89 -25.66 5.24
CA SER A 139 25.76 -26.02 6.10
C SER A 139 26.17 -26.90 7.30
N PHE A 140 27.39 -27.46 7.28
CA PHE A 140 27.97 -28.23 8.37
C PHE A 140 28.81 -27.37 9.32
N ASP A 141 29.14 -26.12 8.95
CA ASP A 141 29.85 -25.15 9.80
C ASP A 141 29.11 -23.80 9.86
N LEU A 142 28.02 -23.78 10.62
CA LEU A 142 27.23 -22.56 10.83
C LEU A 142 27.92 -21.54 11.77
N GLU A 143 28.96 -21.95 12.50
CA GLU A 143 29.71 -21.03 13.36
C GLU A 143 30.56 -20.06 12.53
N ALA A 144 31.09 -20.53 11.39
CA ALA A 144 31.79 -19.69 10.41
C ALA A 144 30.94 -18.55 9.82
N GLU A 145 29.61 -18.56 10.01
CA GLU A 145 28.68 -17.53 9.53
C GLU A 145 28.55 -16.30 10.44
N TRP A 146 29.17 -16.32 11.63
CA TRP A 146 29.15 -15.17 12.54
C TRP A 146 29.97 -13.97 12.05
N GLY A 147 29.31 -13.03 11.37
CA GLY A 147 29.90 -11.81 10.83
C GLY A 147 29.33 -10.51 11.44
N PRO A 148 29.83 -9.33 11.05
CA PRO A 148 29.13 -8.06 11.25
C PRO A 148 27.71 -8.11 10.70
N ALA A 149 26.73 -7.55 11.42
CA ALA A 149 25.36 -7.49 10.95
C ALA A 149 25.23 -6.48 9.80
N TYR A 150 24.41 -6.80 8.79
CA TYR A 150 24.28 -5.99 7.56
C TYR A 150 23.81 -4.54 7.83
N TYR A 151 23.01 -4.32 8.87
CA TYR A 151 22.51 -3.00 9.28
C TYR A 151 23.48 -2.24 10.19
N GLY A 152 24.65 -2.82 10.47
CA GLY A 152 25.64 -2.23 11.36
C GLY A 152 26.35 -1.03 10.75
N ALA A 153 25.78 0.17 10.91
CA ALA A 153 26.50 1.41 10.68
C ALA A 153 27.29 1.77 11.96
N ARG A 154 28.59 1.52 11.97
CA ARG A 154 29.48 1.74 13.11
C ARG A 154 29.37 3.14 13.70
N HIS A 155 29.34 4.16 12.85
CA HIS A 155 29.18 5.56 13.26
C HIS A 155 27.99 6.15 12.52
N ARG A 156 27.09 6.84 13.22
CA ARG A 156 26.02 7.64 12.63
C ARG A 156 25.88 8.93 13.41
N TRP A 157 25.81 10.06 12.71
CA TRP A 157 25.56 11.36 13.30
C TRP A 157 24.45 12.03 12.50
N VAL A 158 23.42 12.54 13.18
CA VAL A 158 22.35 13.33 12.58
C VAL A 158 22.18 14.59 13.39
N THR A 159 22.15 15.74 12.72
CA THR A 159 21.90 17.04 13.34
C THR A 159 20.87 17.78 12.52
N SER A 160 19.77 18.19 13.13
CA SER A 160 18.78 19.09 12.53
C SER A 160 18.75 20.43 13.27
N ALA A 161 18.72 21.53 12.54
CA ALA A 161 18.62 22.87 13.08
C ALA A 161 17.55 23.67 12.35
N THR A 162 16.80 24.49 13.08
CA THR A 162 15.88 25.49 12.54
C THR A 162 16.21 26.85 13.16
N VAL A 163 16.38 27.86 12.32
CA VAL A 163 16.82 29.20 12.71
C VAL A 163 15.90 30.23 12.04
N PRO A 164 15.17 31.06 12.81
CA PRO A 164 14.51 32.23 12.26
C PRO A 164 15.57 33.27 11.92
N LEU A 165 15.44 33.88 10.76
CA LEU A 165 16.32 34.90 10.24
C LEU A 165 15.55 36.24 10.16
N PRO A 166 16.25 37.39 10.04
CA PRO A 166 15.63 38.68 9.80
C PRO A 166 14.65 38.65 8.63
N PHE A 167 13.73 39.62 8.57
CA PHE A 167 12.74 39.75 7.48
C PHE A 167 11.78 38.56 7.31
N ARG A 168 11.51 37.82 8.40
CA ARG A 168 10.58 36.66 8.45
C ARG A 168 11.03 35.47 7.61
N PHE A 169 12.33 35.34 7.39
CA PHE A 169 12.92 34.14 6.83
C PHE A 169 13.06 33.07 7.92
N HIS A 170 12.95 31.81 7.53
CA HIS A 170 13.24 30.66 8.38
C HIS A 170 14.16 29.74 7.60
N LEU A 171 15.30 29.40 8.19
CA LEU A 171 16.26 28.44 7.66
C LEU A 171 16.13 27.15 8.45
N SER A 172 15.99 26.03 7.77
CA SER A 172 16.06 24.70 8.38
C SER A 172 17.10 23.88 7.66
N GLY A 173 17.85 23.07 8.39
CA GLY A 173 18.84 22.18 7.80
C GLY A 173 18.94 20.88 8.57
N ILE A 174 19.21 19.80 7.84
CA ILE A 174 19.55 18.50 8.42
C ILE A 174 20.86 18.00 7.82
N TYR A 175 21.83 17.77 8.69
CA TYR A 175 23.07 17.09 8.37
C TYR A 175 22.99 15.66 8.85
N SER A 176 23.33 14.70 8.00
CA SER A 176 23.51 13.31 8.40
C SER A 176 24.84 12.80 7.87
N MET A 177 25.55 12.02 8.68
CA MET A 177 26.71 11.25 8.24
C MET A 177 26.68 9.87 8.85
N GLN A 178 27.20 8.88 8.14
CA GLN A 178 27.36 7.54 8.66
C GLN A 178 28.52 6.79 8.00
N SER A 179 29.06 5.82 8.71
CA SER A 179 29.93 4.81 8.12
C SER A 179 29.17 3.98 7.08
N GLY A 180 29.90 3.37 6.17
CA GLY A 180 29.33 2.41 5.25
C GLY A 180 28.88 1.15 5.97
N PHE A 181 28.11 0.35 5.27
CA PHE A 181 27.58 -0.89 5.81
C PHE A 181 28.42 -2.08 5.37
N PRO A 182 28.43 -3.16 6.18
CA PRO A 182 29.19 -4.35 5.84
C PRO A 182 28.49 -5.22 4.78
N PHE A 183 29.28 -5.88 3.94
CA PHE A 183 28.83 -6.79 2.88
C PHE A 183 29.87 -7.90 2.65
N THR A 184 29.45 -8.99 2.00
CA THR A 184 30.33 -10.12 1.68
C THR A 184 30.80 -10.06 0.22
N VAL A 185 32.09 -10.36 0.01
CA VAL A 185 32.66 -10.56 -1.32
C VAL A 185 32.49 -12.03 -1.70
N ASN A 186 31.99 -12.25 -2.91
CA ASN A 186 31.52 -13.54 -3.39
C ASN A 186 32.14 -13.87 -4.76
N LEU A 187 32.02 -15.11 -5.23
CA LEU A 187 32.49 -15.59 -6.53
C LEU A 187 31.36 -16.33 -7.25
N ARG A 188 31.17 -16.07 -8.57
CA ARG A 188 30.24 -16.87 -9.39
C ARG A 188 30.79 -18.26 -9.64
N GLY A 189 29.94 -19.28 -9.56
CA GLY A 189 30.30 -20.67 -9.74
C GLY A 189 30.36 -21.44 -8.42
N ASP A 190 30.60 -22.74 -8.54
CA ASP A 190 30.63 -23.68 -7.41
C ASP A 190 32.00 -24.33 -7.28
N THR A 191 32.95 -23.63 -6.66
CA THR A 191 34.27 -24.21 -6.41
C THR A 191 34.25 -25.30 -5.34
N ALA A 192 33.20 -25.38 -4.52
CA ALA A 192 33.10 -26.35 -3.42
C ALA A 192 32.39 -27.66 -3.84
N GLY A 193 31.67 -27.67 -4.96
CA GLY A 193 30.98 -28.85 -5.48
C GLY A 193 29.72 -29.22 -4.69
N VAL A 194 29.07 -28.24 -4.06
CA VAL A 194 27.92 -28.44 -3.15
C VAL A 194 26.56 -28.11 -3.80
N GLY A 195 26.52 -27.99 -5.13
CA GLY A 195 25.28 -27.83 -5.88
C GLY A 195 24.76 -26.39 -5.93
N ALA A 196 25.65 -25.39 -6.02
CA ALA A 196 25.27 -24.00 -6.25
C ALA A 196 24.79 -23.76 -7.70
N GLY A 197 23.67 -24.39 -8.05
CA GLY A 197 22.99 -24.30 -9.35
C GLY A 197 21.62 -23.69 -9.19
N THR A 198 21.43 -22.54 -9.84
CA THR A 198 20.19 -21.73 -9.96
C THR A 198 19.84 -20.83 -8.76
N GLY A 199 19.99 -19.50 -8.90
CA GLY A 199 19.41 -18.50 -7.97
C GLY A 199 20.37 -17.60 -7.17
N GLY A 200 21.69 -17.68 -7.34
CA GLY A 200 22.62 -16.70 -6.71
C GLY A 200 23.25 -17.11 -5.38
N ILE A 201 23.31 -18.40 -5.07
CA ILE A 201 24.18 -18.92 -4.00
C ILE A 201 25.62 -18.81 -4.50
N PHE A 202 26.42 -17.98 -3.85
CA PHE A 202 27.81 -17.74 -4.24
C PHE A 202 28.76 -18.21 -3.13
N VAL A 203 29.77 -18.99 -3.50
CA VAL A 203 30.92 -19.28 -2.64
C VAL A 203 31.75 -18.00 -2.42
N ARG A 204 32.41 -17.87 -1.27
CA ARG A 204 33.33 -16.76 -1.01
C ARG A 204 34.73 -17.10 -1.54
N PRO A 205 35.52 -16.10 -1.94
CA PRO A 205 36.92 -16.31 -2.28
C PRO A 205 37.80 -16.47 -1.03
N ASN A 206 39.06 -16.80 -1.24
CA ASN A 206 40.09 -16.75 -0.21
C ASN A 206 40.55 -15.31 0.03
N MET A 207 40.71 -14.94 1.30
CA MET A 207 41.36 -13.70 1.70
C MET A 207 42.89 -13.87 1.63
N VAL A 208 43.57 -13.05 0.84
CA VAL A 208 45.04 -13.08 0.74
C VAL A 208 45.65 -12.39 1.96
N ARG A 209 46.41 -13.14 2.76
CA ARG A 209 46.99 -12.66 4.03
C ARG A 209 47.96 -11.50 3.77
N GLY A 210 47.83 -10.43 4.55
CA GLY A 210 48.71 -9.25 4.46
C GLY A 210 48.35 -8.25 3.35
N VAL A 211 47.36 -8.56 2.50
CA VAL A 211 46.90 -7.67 1.43
C VAL A 211 45.59 -6.99 1.85
N SER A 212 45.55 -5.66 1.80
CA SER A 212 44.34 -4.88 2.14
C SER A 212 43.22 -5.13 1.14
N ALA A 213 42.01 -5.42 1.63
CA ALA A 213 40.78 -5.56 0.83
C ALA A 213 40.41 -4.31 0.02
N TYR A 214 40.92 -3.15 0.43
CA TYR A 214 40.64 -1.86 -0.23
C TYR A 214 41.88 -1.31 -0.90
N LEU A 215 41.67 -0.60 -2.01
CA LEU A 215 42.70 0.24 -2.59
C LEU A 215 43.12 1.35 -1.61
N PRO A 216 44.33 1.92 -1.74
CA PRO A 216 44.75 3.12 -1.02
C PRO A 216 43.71 4.23 -1.15
N LYS A 217 43.50 5.04 -0.10
CA LYS A 217 42.45 6.08 -0.10
C LYS A 217 42.56 7.05 -1.29
N SER A 218 43.77 7.35 -1.73
CA SER A 218 44.07 8.21 -2.90
C SER A 218 43.64 7.59 -4.24
N GLU A 219 43.60 6.26 -4.32
CA GLU A 219 43.26 5.50 -5.54
C GLU A 219 41.79 5.09 -5.58
N ARG A 220 41.05 5.31 -4.47
CA ARG A 220 39.61 5.00 -4.42
C ARG A 220 38.82 5.96 -5.28
N THR A 221 38.39 5.47 -6.44
CA THR A 221 37.56 6.20 -7.41
C THR A 221 36.30 5.41 -7.74
N ARG A 222 35.46 5.92 -8.64
CA ARG A 222 34.32 5.15 -9.17
C ARG A 222 34.78 3.84 -9.83
N GLY A 223 35.95 3.85 -10.47
CA GLY A 223 36.51 2.71 -11.18
C GLY A 223 37.25 1.70 -10.30
N GLY A 224 37.48 2.01 -9.02
CA GLY A 224 38.20 1.11 -8.12
C GLY A 224 38.04 1.51 -6.65
N TYR A 225 37.51 0.60 -5.85
CA TYR A 225 37.26 0.75 -4.41
C TYR A 225 37.85 -0.44 -3.64
N LEU A 226 37.60 -1.66 -4.12
CA LEU A 226 38.24 -2.88 -3.60
C LEU A 226 39.53 -3.17 -4.35
N ASN A 227 40.48 -3.79 -3.65
CA ASN A 227 41.72 -4.29 -4.22
C ASN A 227 41.51 -5.75 -4.68
N PRO A 228 41.53 -6.06 -5.99
CA PRO A 228 41.38 -7.43 -6.48
C PRO A 228 42.44 -8.39 -5.96
N ALA A 229 43.67 -7.92 -5.73
CA ALA A 229 44.76 -8.75 -5.22
C ALA A 229 44.55 -9.26 -3.79
N ALA A 230 43.54 -8.75 -3.06
CA ALA A 230 43.19 -9.22 -1.72
C ALA A 230 42.32 -10.48 -1.73
N PHE A 231 41.83 -10.90 -2.90
CA PHE A 231 40.89 -12.00 -3.05
C PHE A 231 41.40 -12.99 -4.10
N ALA A 232 41.41 -14.28 -3.76
CA ALA A 232 41.84 -15.34 -4.66
C ALA A 232 40.75 -16.42 -4.80
N THR A 233 40.63 -17.01 -5.99
CA THR A 233 39.74 -18.16 -6.20
C THR A 233 40.22 -19.34 -5.34
N PRO A 234 39.34 -19.99 -4.55
CA PRO A 234 39.70 -21.17 -3.78
C PRO A 234 39.97 -22.37 -4.69
N ALA A 235 40.65 -23.40 -4.16
CA ALA A 235 40.90 -24.64 -4.90
C ALA A 235 39.59 -25.38 -5.18
N ALA A 236 39.57 -26.22 -6.21
CA ALA A 236 38.41 -27.07 -6.49
C ALA A 236 38.09 -27.99 -5.29
N ALA A 237 36.79 -28.21 -5.06
CA ALA A 237 36.23 -28.88 -3.88
C ALA A 237 36.58 -28.23 -2.53
N THR A 238 36.82 -26.91 -2.49
CA THR A 238 37.09 -26.19 -1.23
C THR A 238 36.26 -24.91 -1.06
N PHE A 239 35.95 -24.58 0.19
CA PHE A 239 35.35 -23.33 0.62
C PHE A 239 36.40 -22.21 0.76
N GLY A 240 36.02 -20.97 0.42
CA GLY A 240 36.91 -19.82 0.60
C GLY A 240 36.87 -19.23 2.02
N SER A 241 37.92 -18.47 2.36
CA SER A 241 38.18 -17.95 3.72
C SER A 241 37.71 -16.53 4.00
N VAL A 242 37.11 -15.80 3.04
CA VAL A 242 36.51 -14.49 3.33
C VAL A 242 35.37 -14.64 4.34
N GLY A 243 35.41 -13.88 5.42
CA GLY A 243 34.37 -13.88 6.43
C GLY A 243 33.08 -13.23 5.94
N ARG A 244 31.93 -13.70 6.45
CA ARG A 244 30.65 -13.07 6.17
C ARG A 244 30.66 -11.60 6.60
N ASN A 245 30.21 -10.71 5.72
CA ASN A 245 30.08 -9.28 5.98
C ASN A 245 31.39 -8.61 6.46
N SER A 246 32.56 -9.15 6.09
CA SER A 246 33.85 -8.66 6.57
C SER A 246 34.33 -7.39 5.86
N ILE A 247 33.71 -7.02 4.73
CA ILE A 247 34.06 -5.82 3.95
C ILE A 247 33.01 -4.73 4.21
N VAL A 248 33.42 -3.47 4.28
CA VAL A 248 32.57 -2.32 4.58
C VAL A 248 32.53 -1.39 3.36
N GLY A 249 31.33 -1.02 2.94
CA GLY A 249 31.12 -0.12 1.82
C GLY A 249 31.51 1.34 2.10
N PRO A 250 31.35 2.23 1.12
CA PRO A 250 31.53 3.66 1.32
C PRO A 250 30.53 4.21 2.34
N GLY A 251 30.99 5.10 3.23
CA GLY A 251 30.12 5.88 4.09
C GLY A 251 29.44 7.02 3.35
N SER A 252 28.38 7.57 3.95
CA SER A 252 27.61 8.68 3.39
C SER A 252 27.68 9.91 4.29
N ALA A 253 27.52 11.08 3.67
CA ALA A 253 27.22 12.31 4.37
C ALA A 253 26.32 13.18 3.49
N ASN A 254 25.32 13.81 4.09
CA ASN A 254 24.33 14.60 3.38
C ASN A 254 23.94 15.83 4.18
N LEU A 255 23.78 16.96 3.50
CA LEU A 255 23.29 18.21 4.06
C LEU A 255 22.11 18.67 3.22
N ASP A 256 20.91 18.66 3.80
CA ASP A 256 19.72 19.23 3.18
C ASP A 256 19.37 20.54 3.88
N VAL A 257 18.96 21.54 3.12
CA VAL A 257 18.65 22.88 3.63
C VAL A 257 17.38 23.40 2.97
N ALA A 258 16.48 23.98 3.78
CA ALA A 258 15.29 24.66 3.34
C ALA A 258 15.27 26.10 3.87
N MET A 259 14.97 27.06 3.01
CA MET A 259 14.73 28.45 3.39
C MET A 259 13.31 28.85 2.97
N ALA A 260 12.55 29.40 3.91
CA ALA A 260 11.17 29.83 3.67
C ALA A 260 10.96 31.27 4.14
N ARG A 261 10.19 32.06 3.40
CA ARG A 261 9.70 33.37 3.82
C ARG A 261 8.21 33.48 3.65
N SER A 262 7.56 34.00 4.69
CA SER A 262 6.12 34.28 4.68
C SER A 262 5.83 35.78 4.58
N PHE A 263 4.96 36.14 3.65
CA PHE A 263 4.41 37.48 3.43
C PHE A 263 2.94 37.48 3.83
N ALA A 264 2.55 38.47 4.62
CA ALA A 264 1.14 38.74 4.88
C ALA A 264 0.64 39.70 3.79
N LEU A 265 -0.38 39.28 3.04
CA LEU A 265 -1.04 40.02 1.96
C LEU A 265 -2.52 40.17 2.30
N ALA A 266 -2.88 41.11 3.18
CA ALA A 266 -4.25 41.31 3.65
C ALA A 266 -4.97 39.99 4.04
N ARG A 267 -5.91 39.50 3.22
CA ARG A 267 -6.65 38.24 3.41
C ARG A 267 -5.90 36.98 2.93
N THR A 268 -4.66 37.12 2.48
CA THR A 268 -3.85 36.05 1.90
C THR A 268 -2.49 36.02 2.59
N ARG A 269 -1.90 34.85 2.77
CA ARG A 269 -0.49 34.66 3.14
C ARG A 269 0.21 33.99 1.97
N LEU A 270 1.27 34.62 1.49
CA LEU A 270 2.16 34.05 0.48
C LEU A 270 3.38 33.50 1.20
N GLU A 271 3.79 32.28 0.88
CA GLU A 271 5.05 31.70 1.34
C GLU A 271 5.90 31.28 0.15
N LEU A 272 7.14 31.74 0.13
CA LEU A 272 8.15 31.34 -0.83
C LEU A 272 9.12 30.38 -0.13
N ARG A 273 9.39 29.23 -0.74
CA ARG A 273 10.34 28.22 -0.24
C ARG A 273 11.40 27.92 -1.29
N ALA A 274 12.63 27.76 -0.84
CA ALA A 274 13.73 27.22 -1.61
C ALA A 274 14.37 26.09 -0.81
N GLU A 275 14.46 24.91 -1.41
CA GLU A 275 14.97 23.70 -0.77
C GLU A 275 16.12 23.14 -1.60
N ALA A 276 17.24 22.83 -0.94
CA ALA A 276 18.42 22.22 -1.52
C ALA A 276 18.65 20.86 -0.87
N PHE A 277 18.46 19.79 -1.65
CA PHE A 277 18.82 18.44 -1.25
C PHE A 277 20.26 18.17 -1.66
N ASN A 278 21.05 17.57 -0.78
CA ASN A 278 22.49 17.37 -0.95
C ASN A 278 23.20 18.69 -1.33
N LEU A 279 23.01 19.74 -0.53
CA LEU A 279 23.51 21.09 -0.77
C LEU A 279 25.03 21.12 -1.07
N THR A 280 25.80 20.26 -0.41
CA THR A 280 27.25 20.11 -0.62
C THR A 280 27.63 19.37 -1.91
N ASN A 281 26.65 18.84 -2.64
CA ASN A 281 26.80 18.02 -3.83
C ASN A 281 27.77 16.84 -3.64
N ARG A 282 27.74 16.23 -2.45
CA ARG A 282 28.60 15.10 -2.11
C ARG A 282 28.07 13.85 -2.80
N ARG A 283 28.95 13.10 -3.46
CA ARG A 283 28.60 11.80 -4.04
C ARG A 283 28.49 10.76 -2.94
N ASN A 284 27.27 10.29 -2.68
CA ASN A 284 26.98 9.22 -1.73
C ASN A 284 26.77 7.92 -2.49
N TYR A 285 27.82 7.11 -2.61
CA TYR A 285 27.77 5.82 -3.31
C TYR A 285 26.96 4.79 -2.53
N THR A 286 26.19 3.97 -3.23
CA THR A 286 25.21 3.05 -2.63
C THR A 286 25.45 1.58 -2.95
N LEU A 287 26.34 1.27 -3.92
CA LEU A 287 26.66 -0.11 -4.31
C LEU A 287 28.13 -0.24 -4.75
N VAL A 288 28.76 -1.31 -4.27
CA VAL A 288 30.11 -1.77 -4.67
C VAL A 288 29.98 -3.10 -5.39
N GLY A 289 30.63 -3.26 -6.54
CA GLY A 289 30.72 -4.55 -7.24
C GLY A 289 31.47 -5.56 -6.39
N ARG A 290 30.77 -6.56 -5.86
CA ARG A 290 31.28 -7.48 -4.83
C ARG A 290 31.61 -8.89 -5.33
N ILE A 291 31.38 -9.16 -6.61
CA ILE A 291 31.56 -10.48 -7.23
C ILE A 291 32.94 -10.54 -7.89
N LEU A 292 33.87 -11.33 -7.35
CA LEU A 292 35.30 -11.30 -7.72
C LEU A 292 35.57 -11.52 -9.22
N ASN A 293 34.88 -12.48 -9.80
CA ASN A 293 35.03 -12.86 -11.21
C ASN A 293 34.02 -12.15 -12.14
N ASP A 294 33.43 -11.04 -11.70
CA ASP A 294 32.59 -10.16 -12.52
C ASP A 294 33.41 -8.94 -12.99
N ALA A 295 33.16 -8.47 -14.22
CA ALA A 295 33.86 -7.31 -14.79
C ALA A 295 33.66 -6.01 -13.99
N THR A 296 32.66 -5.98 -13.11
CA THR A 296 32.35 -4.85 -12.24
C THR A 296 33.00 -4.92 -10.85
N PHE A 297 33.80 -5.96 -10.57
CA PHE A 297 34.40 -6.16 -9.25
C PHE A 297 35.19 -4.94 -8.76
N GLY A 298 34.96 -4.59 -7.50
CA GLY A 298 35.59 -3.47 -6.83
C GLY A 298 35.15 -2.09 -7.33
N ARG A 299 34.23 -1.96 -8.29
CA ARG A 299 33.76 -0.66 -8.80
C ARG A 299 32.57 -0.12 -8.00
N LEU A 300 32.41 1.20 -7.96
CA LEU A 300 31.22 1.85 -7.39
C LEU A 300 30.14 1.97 -8.46
N LEU A 301 29.05 1.20 -8.32
CA LEU A 301 28.09 0.97 -9.39
C LEU A 301 26.92 1.94 -9.38
N SER A 302 26.50 2.41 -8.20
CA SER A 302 25.41 3.38 -8.05
C SER A 302 25.72 4.43 -6.97
N GLN A 303 24.99 5.53 -7.03
CA GLN A 303 25.06 6.64 -6.06
C GLN A 303 23.66 7.22 -5.83
N SER A 304 23.51 7.92 -4.71
CA SER A 304 22.34 8.74 -4.41
C SER A 304 22.29 9.95 -5.34
N ASP A 305 21.13 10.61 -5.38
CA ASP A 305 20.92 11.78 -6.24
C ASP A 305 21.98 12.89 -5.99
N PRO A 306 22.43 13.56 -7.06
CA PRO A 306 23.26 14.75 -6.93
C PRO A 306 22.45 15.90 -6.31
N ARG A 307 23.09 17.05 -6.08
CA ARG A 307 22.40 18.23 -5.55
C ARG A 307 21.15 18.57 -6.36
N GLN A 308 20.01 18.71 -5.69
CA GLN A 308 18.76 19.14 -6.28
C GLN A 308 18.26 20.41 -5.62
N TRP A 309 17.72 21.32 -6.42
CA TRP A 309 17.03 22.52 -5.95
C TRP A 309 15.55 22.41 -6.26
N GLN A 310 14.71 22.77 -5.29
CA GLN A 310 13.27 22.91 -5.45
C GLN A 310 12.84 24.28 -4.98
N PHE A 311 11.92 24.89 -5.74
CA PHE A 311 11.34 26.18 -5.40
C PHE A 311 9.82 26.00 -5.30
N GLY A 312 9.26 26.44 -4.18
CA GLY A 312 7.85 26.29 -3.87
C GLY A 312 7.20 27.63 -3.59
N VAL A 313 5.98 27.80 -4.09
CA VAL A 313 5.11 28.93 -3.75
C VAL A 313 3.84 28.37 -3.13
N ARG A 314 3.49 28.85 -1.93
CA ARG A 314 2.25 28.49 -1.24
C ARG A 314 1.43 29.74 -0.96
N LEU A 315 0.18 29.75 -1.44
CA LEU A 315 -0.81 30.77 -1.10
C LEU A 315 -1.80 30.19 -0.10
N THR A 316 -2.10 30.93 0.97
CA THR A 316 -3.08 30.55 2.00
C THR A 316 -4.09 31.68 2.16
N PHE A 317 -5.36 31.42 1.92
CA PHE A 317 -6.43 32.42 2.03
C PHE A 317 -7.09 32.34 3.41
N LYS A 318 -7.25 33.49 4.07
CA LYS A 318 -8.05 33.66 5.29
C LYS A 318 -9.42 34.19 4.88
N PHE A 319 -10.44 33.34 5.00
CA PHE A 319 -11.83 33.76 4.89
C PHE A 319 -12.32 34.16 6.29
N SER A 320 -12.69 35.43 6.47
CA SER A 320 -13.51 35.84 7.61
C SER A 320 -14.96 35.46 7.29
N SER A 321 -15.59 34.66 8.14
CA SER A 321 -17.05 34.48 8.12
C SER A 321 -17.70 35.84 8.39
N ALA A 322 -18.39 36.39 7.39
CA ALA A 322 -19.25 37.54 7.61
C ALA A 322 -20.53 37.03 8.28
N GLY A 323 -20.76 37.44 9.52
CA GLY A 323 -21.95 37.07 10.28
C GLY A 323 -21.77 37.35 11.76
N ASP A 324 -21.67 38.62 12.13
CA ASP A 324 -22.38 39.22 13.27
C ASP A 324 -21.91 40.66 13.47
N GLU A 325 -22.69 41.62 12.94
CA GLU A 325 -23.13 42.82 13.66
C GLU A 325 -24.15 43.61 12.80
N PRO A 326 -25.27 44.10 13.37
CA PRO A 326 -26.27 44.88 12.64
C PRO A 326 -26.08 46.41 12.79
N ARG A 327 -26.69 47.16 11.86
CA ARG A 327 -26.90 48.64 11.76
C ARG A 327 -25.92 49.33 10.79
N GLU A 328 -26.28 50.30 9.94
CA GLU A 328 -27.49 51.11 9.71
C GLU A 328 -27.41 51.73 8.28
N ARG A 329 -28.53 52.23 7.75
CA ARG A 329 -28.71 52.78 6.38
C ARG A 329 -27.94 54.09 6.11
N ASN A 330 -27.47 54.29 4.86
CA ASN A 330 -27.94 55.34 3.92
C ASN A 330 -27.04 55.49 2.67
N GLY A 331 -27.63 55.74 1.50
CA GLY A 331 -26.98 56.39 0.35
C GLY A 331 -27.07 55.67 -1.00
N SER A 332 -27.81 56.27 -1.94
CA SER A 332 -28.11 55.87 -3.33
C SER A 332 -26.89 55.98 -4.31
N PRO A 333 -26.99 55.48 -5.58
CA PRO A 333 -25.89 54.92 -6.37
C PRO A 333 -25.25 55.89 -7.40
N PRO A 334 -24.24 55.44 -8.18
CA PRO A 334 -24.42 55.47 -9.64
C PRO A 334 -23.90 54.24 -10.41
N SER A 335 -24.37 54.17 -11.66
CA SER A 335 -24.32 53.08 -12.65
C SER A 335 -23.08 53.13 -13.59
N PRO A 336 -23.08 52.54 -14.81
CA PRO A 336 -22.21 51.39 -15.18
C PRO A 336 -21.17 51.71 -16.29
N VAL A 337 -20.13 50.88 -16.48
CA VAL A 337 -19.29 50.93 -17.68
C VAL A 337 -18.97 49.55 -18.28
N HIS A 338 -19.05 49.56 -19.60
CA HIS A 338 -18.97 48.55 -20.66
C HIS A 338 -17.89 47.45 -20.66
N LEU A 339 -18.35 46.26 -21.09
CA LEU A 339 -17.90 45.46 -22.25
C LEU A 339 -16.51 45.76 -22.84
N GLN A 340 -15.69 44.71 -23.04
CA GLN A 340 -15.42 44.19 -24.39
C GLN A 340 -14.71 42.82 -24.41
N ARG A 341 -15.12 42.04 -25.42
CA ARG A 341 -14.64 40.72 -25.86
C ARG A 341 -13.19 40.77 -26.36
N ALA A 342 -12.49 39.64 -26.21
CA ALA A 342 -11.63 39.09 -27.25
C ALA A 342 -11.64 37.55 -27.17
N VAL A 343 -12.41 36.93 -28.06
CA VAL A 343 -12.28 35.51 -28.43
C VAL A 343 -11.71 35.54 -29.84
N SER A 344 -10.52 34.97 -30.04
CA SER A 344 -10.01 34.61 -31.36
C SER A 344 -9.88 33.10 -31.44
N ASN A 345 -10.61 32.55 -32.41
CA ASN A 345 -10.58 31.17 -32.85
C ASN A 345 -9.21 30.79 -33.39
N HIS A 346 -8.79 29.54 -33.14
CA HIS A 346 -8.01 28.76 -34.10
C HIS A 346 -8.56 27.34 -34.14
N SER A 347 -9.22 27.05 -35.26
CA SER A 347 -9.64 25.74 -35.73
C SER A 347 -8.58 25.18 -36.66
N SER A 348 -8.17 23.92 -36.46
CA SER A 348 -7.59 23.10 -37.52
C SER A 348 -8.28 21.73 -37.51
N GLN A 349 -8.94 21.44 -38.62
CA GLN A 349 -9.41 20.11 -39.00
C GLN A 349 -8.20 19.27 -39.40
N ILE A 350 -8.19 17.98 -39.01
CA ILE A 350 -7.59 16.92 -39.82
C ILE A 350 -8.58 15.74 -39.84
N SER A 351 -8.97 15.37 -41.05
CA SER A 351 -9.81 14.25 -41.42
C SER A 351 -9.04 12.93 -41.44
N GLY A 352 -9.75 11.85 -41.10
CA GLY A 352 -9.68 10.50 -41.69
C GLY A 352 -8.33 9.84 -41.90
N GLU A 353 -8.05 8.81 -41.08
CA GLU A 353 -7.68 7.45 -41.51
C GLU A 353 -7.56 6.55 -40.27
N THR A 354 -8.22 5.38 -40.28
CA THR A 354 -7.98 4.31 -39.30
C THR A 354 -6.65 3.64 -39.64
N PRO A 355 -5.88 3.16 -38.64
CA PRO A 355 -5.87 1.71 -38.49
C PRO A 355 -5.91 1.24 -37.03
N MET A 356 -6.90 0.38 -36.77
CA MET A 356 -6.77 -0.75 -35.85
C MET A 356 -5.45 -1.48 -36.14
N HIS A 357 -4.47 -1.41 -35.24
CA HIS A 357 -3.50 -2.49 -34.96
C HIS A 357 -2.41 -2.16 -33.90
N ASP A 358 -2.36 -0.96 -33.31
CA ASP A 358 -1.22 -0.54 -32.46
C ASP A 358 -1.51 -0.28 -30.97
N GLY A 359 -2.69 -0.63 -30.45
CA GLY A 359 -3.08 -0.34 -29.05
C GLY A 359 -2.23 -1.07 -27.98
N TRP A 360 -1.85 -2.32 -28.24
CA TRP A 360 -1.03 -3.14 -27.32
C TRP A 360 0.39 -2.56 -27.14
N ARG A 361 0.97 -2.02 -28.22
CA ARG A 361 2.33 -1.48 -28.16
C ARG A 361 2.40 -0.09 -27.52
N PHE A 362 1.29 0.61 -27.27
CA PHE A 362 1.32 1.92 -26.62
C PHE A 362 1.34 1.79 -25.09
N TYR A 363 0.55 0.87 -24.52
CA TYR A 363 0.51 0.67 -23.06
C TYR A 363 1.80 0.05 -22.51
N ASP A 364 2.31 -0.99 -23.18
CA ASP A 364 3.61 -1.61 -22.84
C ASP A 364 4.77 -0.63 -23.02
N ARG A 365 4.79 0.18 -24.10
CA ARG A 365 5.86 1.18 -24.29
C ARG A 365 5.74 2.38 -23.38
N VAL A 366 4.54 2.75 -22.91
CA VAL A 366 4.37 3.89 -21.98
C VAL A 366 4.78 3.47 -20.57
N LEU A 367 4.39 2.29 -20.09
CA LEU A 367 4.76 1.80 -18.76
C LEU A 367 6.23 1.33 -18.68
N GLN A 368 6.78 0.73 -19.75
CA GLN A 368 8.21 0.38 -19.80
C GLN A 368 9.16 1.57 -20.03
N ARG A 369 8.64 2.72 -20.48
CA ARG A 369 9.43 3.97 -20.64
C ARG A 369 9.23 4.98 -19.51
N MET A 370 8.26 4.76 -18.63
CA MET A 370 8.09 5.58 -17.44
C MET A 370 9.26 5.34 -16.48
N THR A 371 10.00 6.41 -16.23
CA THR A 371 11.03 6.39 -15.19
C THR A 371 10.37 6.14 -13.84
N ARG A 372 11.10 5.53 -12.88
CA ARG A 372 10.64 5.34 -11.49
C ARG A 372 10.06 6.63 -10.88
N ARG A 373 10.54 7.80 -11.32
CA ARG A 373 10.09 9.14 -10.94
C ARG A 373 8.71 9.50 -11.50
N GLU A 374 8.36 9.03 -12.70
CA GLU A 374 7.04 9.22 -13.31
C GLU A 374 6.01 8.28 -12.71
N LEU A 375 6.39 7.04 -12.41
CA LEU A 375 5.55 6.08 -11.69
C LEU A 375 5.26 6.55 -10.26
N LEU A 376 6.28 7.02 -9.54
CA LEU A 376 6.14 7.64 -8.23
C LEU A 376 5.36 8.96 -8.30
N ASN A 377 5.44 9.71 -9.42
CA ASN A 377 4.60 10.89 -9.61
C ASN A 377 3.12 10.55 -9.83
N VAL A 378 2.81 9.42 -10.48
CA VAL A 378 1.41 8.93 -10.61
C VAL A 378 0.90 8.39 -9.27
N ALA A 379 1.70 7.57 -8.58
CA ALA A 379 1.38 7.07 -7.24
C ALA A 379 1.27 8.21 -6.22
N TRP A 380 2.12 9.24 -6.32
CA TRP A 380 2.03 10.47 -5.54
C TRP A 380 0.80 11.29 -5.89
N LYS A 381 0.41 11.42 -7.16
CA LYS A 381 -0.82 12.14 -7.54
C LYS A 381 -2.09 11.42 -7.08
N LEU A 382 -2.10 10.09 -7.09
CA LEU A 382 -3.18 9.26 -6.55
C LEU A 382 -3.22 9.31 -5.01
N GLY A 383 -2.06 9.23 -4.35
CA GLY A 383 -1.93 9.34 -2.89
C GLY A 383 -2.17 10.76 -2.35
N ALA A 384 -1.79 11.81 -3.09
CA ALA A 384 -2.01 13.20 -2.73
C ALA A 384 -3.48 13.61 -2.89
N ALA A 385 -4.22 12.98 -3.81
CA ALA A 385 -5.68 13.14 -3.89
C ALA A 385 -6.39 12.63 -2.62
N ALA A 386 -5.86 11.59 -1.97
CA ALA A 386 -6.40 11.06 -0.72
C ALA A 386 -6.06 11.90 0.53
N VAL A 387 -4.96 12.68 0.49
CA VAL A 387 -4.49 13.48 1.64
C VAL A 387 -4.97 14.96 1.61
N LEU A 388 -5.43 15.46 0.46
CA LEU A 388 -5.91 16.85 0.30
C LEU A 388 -7.44 17.03 0.42
N ALA A 389 -8.19 15.97 0.73
CA ALA A 389 -9.65 15.96 0.73
C ALA A 389 -10.37 16.92 1.73
N PRO A 390 -9.81 17.45 2.83
CA PRO A 390 -10.60 18.32 3.70
C PRO A 390 -10.52 19.82 3.40
N LEU A 391 -9.90 20.28 2.29
CA LEU A 391 -9.74 21.73 2.02
C LEU A 391 -10.20 22.22 0.65
N ALA A 392 -10.89 21.39 -0.14
CA ALA A 392 -11.78 21.93 -1.16
C ALA A 392 -13.05 22.43 -0.44
N SER A 393 -13.49 23.65 -0.71
CA SER A 393 -14.85 24.08 -0.36
C SER A 393 -15.82 23.09 -1.02
N SER A 394 -16.27 22.08 -0.28
CA SER A 394 -17.17 21.07 -0.80
C SER A 394 -18.51 21.75 -1.00
N ARG A 395 -18.80 22.14 -2.25
CA ARG A 395 -20.16 22.45 -2.67
C ARG A 395 -20.99 21.20 -2.32
N VAL A 396 -21.95 21.38 -1.43
CA VAL A 396 -22.94 20.35 -1.10
C VAL A 396 -24.20 20.69 -1.89
N LEU A 397 -24.68 19.72 -2.68
CA LEU A 397 -25.95 19.83 -3.39
C LEU A 397 -27.01 19.14 -2.55
N ALA A 398 -27.83 19.93 -1.86
CA ALA A 398 -28.94 19.41 -1.05
C ALA A 398 -30.16 18.99 -1.90
N GLN A 399 -30.32 19.60 -3.09
CA GLN A 399 -31.43 19.32 -4.01
C GLN A 399 -30.94 19.33 -5.48
N PRO A 400 -30.16 18.33 -5.89
CA PRO A 400 -29.79 18.19 -7.29
C PRO A 400 -31.02 17.84 -8.15
N ILE A 401 -31.04 18.36 -9.38
CA ILE A 401 -31.98 17.94 -10.42
C ILE A 401 -31.23 16.99 -11.34
N PHE A 402 -31.72 15.77 -11.48
CA PHE A 402 -31.12 14.77 -12.34
C PHE A 402 -31.78 14.77 -13.72
N ARG A 403 -30.97 14.57 -14.77
CA ARG A 403 -31.49 14.34 -16.12
C ARG A 403 -31.98 12.91 -16.32
N GLU A 404 -31.31 11.97 -15.66
CA GLU A 404 -31.60 10.53 -15.67
C GLU A 404 -31.76 10.04 -14.24
N TYR A 405 -32.55 8.99 -14.04
CA TYR A 405 -32.82 8.43 -12.72
C TYR A 405 -31.51 8.03 -11.99
N PRO A 406 -31.22 8.51 -10.77
CA PRO A 406 -29.90 8.34 -10.17
C PRO A 406 -29.69 6.99 -9.47
N PHE A 407 -30.74 6.26 -9.11
CA PHE A 407 -30.62 4.96 -8.42
C PHE A 407 -30.59 3.79 -9.40
N THR A 408 -29.84 3.91 -10.49
CA THR A 408 -29.71 2.88 -11.55
C THR A 408 -29.13 1.56 -11.05
N LEU A 409 -28.33 1.60 -9.99
CA LEU A 409 -27.71 0.43 -9.34
C LEU A 409 -28.53 -0.06 -8.12
N GLY A 410 -29.75 0.45 -7.96
CA GLY A 410 -30.71 0.10 -6.92
C GLY A 410 -30.19 0.28 -5.50
N VAL A 411 -30.60 -0.64 -4.62
CA VAL A 411 -30.33 -0.60 -3.19
C VAL A 411 -29.90 -1.97 -2.70
N ALA A 412 -29.12 -2.01 -1.62
CA ALA A 412 -28.73 -3.24 -0.95
C ALA A 412 -28.69 -3.02 0.56
N SER A 413 -28.77 -4.10 1.33
CA SER A 413 -28.48 -4.08 2.76
C SER A 413 -27.52 -5.21 3.11
N GLY A 414 -26.84 -5.14 4.24
CA GLY A 414 -25.80 -6.12 4.58
C GLY A 414 -25.29 -6.00 6.02
N ASP A 415 -24.41 -6.92 6.40
CA ASP A 415 -23.80 -7.02 7.73
C ASP A 415 -24.78 -6.78 8.89
N PRO A 416 -25.89 -7.56 8.97
CA PRO A 416 -26.92 -7.35 9.97
C PRO A 416 -26.38 -7.56 11.39
N THR A 417 -26.78 -6.69 12.32
CA THR A 417 -26.57 -6.81 13.76
C THR A 417 -27.90 -6.93 14.49
N ALA A 418 -27.84 -7.23 15.79
CA ALA A 418 -29.02 -7.40 16.61
C ALA A 418 -29.90 -6.14 16.72
N ASP A 419 -29.34 -4.98 16.43
CA ASP A 419 -30.02 -3.70 16.51
C ASP A 419 -29.98 -2.92 15.19
N GLY A 420 -29.60 -3.56 14.09
CA GLY A 420 -29.20 -2.80 12.92
C GLY A 420 -28.81 -3.60 11.67
N ALA A 421 -28.45 -2.85 10.63
CA ALA A 421 -27.86 -3.34 9.39
C ALA A 421 -27.18 -2.18 8.64
N VAL A 422 -26.33 -2.51 7.68
CA VAL A 422 -25.84 -1.54 6.69
C VAL A 422 -26.89 -1.38 5.60
N LEU A 423 -27.20 -0.15 5.22
CA LEU A 423 -27.97 0.17 4.02
C LEU A 423 -27.03 0.80 2.98
N TRP A 424 -27.22 0.43 1.73
CA TRP A 424 -26.37 0.83 0.62
C TRP A 424 -27.17 1.28 -0.61
N THR A 425 -26.65 2.29 -1.30
CA THR A 425 -26.99 2.65 -2.67
C THR A 425 -25.84 3.43 -3.31
N ARG A 426 -25.92 3.73 -4.62
CA ARG A 426 -24.96 4.61 -5.32
C ARG A 426 -25.72 5.51 -6.29
N LEU A 427 -25.41 6.81 -6.27
CA LEU A 427 -25.94 7.76 -7.24
C LEU A 427 -25.15 7.65 -8.55
N ALA A 428 -25.77 7.12 -9.60
CA ALA A 428 -25.10 6.84 -10.87
C ALA A 428 -26.05 6.98 -12.07
N PRO A 429 -26.50 8.20 -12.44
CA PRO A 429 -27.34 8.41 -13.63
C PRO A 429 -26.71 7.90 -14.94
N GLU A 430 -25.37 7.91 -15.05
CA GLU A 430 -24.64 7.32 -16.19
C GLU A 430 -23.69 6.20 -15.70
N PRO A 431 -24.24 5.02 -15.34
CA PRO A 431 -23.53 4.01 -14.54
C PRO A 431 -22.28 3.44 -15.20
N LEU A 432 -22.26 3.30 -16.53
CA LEU A 432 -21.12 2.74 -17.28
C LEU A 432 -20.07 3.79 -17.68
N ASN A 433 -20.30 5.06 -17.39
CA ASN A 433 -19.41 6.18 -17.74
C ASN A 433 -18.90 6.90 -16.49
N GLY A 434 -18.51 6.13 -15.46
CA GLY A 434 -18.00 6.65 -14.19
C GLY A 434 -19.09 7.14 -13.22
N GLY A 435 -20.37 7.12 -13.61
CA GLY A 435 -21.52 7.45 -12.76
C GLY A 435 -22.17 8.80 -13.04
N GLY A 436 -21.68 9.63 -13.97
CA GLY A 436 -22.37 10.86 -14.42
C GLY A 436 -22.64 11.92 -13.33
N MET A 437 -21.96 11.83 -12.18
CA MET A 437 -22.16 12.74 -11.04
C MET A 437 -21.14 13.88 -11.05
N PRO A 438 -21.50 15.09 -10.57
CA PRO A 438 -20.55 16.19 -10.41
C PRO A 438 -19.53 15.90 -9.29
N MET A 439 -18.35 16.53 -9.36
CA MET A 439 -17.33 16.51 -8.29
C MET A 439 -17.75 17.38 -7.08
N ALA A 440 -18.90 17.07 -6.50
CA ALA A 440 -19.53 17.74 -5.37
C ALA A 440 -20.20 16.71 -4.47
N GLY A 441 -20.28 17.00 -3.16
CA GLY A 441 -21.02 16.16 -2.23
C GLY A 441 -22.52 16.31 -2.44
N VAL A 442 -23.28 15.23 -2.26
CA VAL A 442 -24.74 15.22 -2.43
C VAL A 442 -25.40 14.64 -1.18
N ASP A 443 -26.32 15.40 -0.58
CA ASP A 443 -27.07 14.90 0.57
C ASP A 443 -28.13 13.89 0.12
N VAL A 444 -28.11 12.71 0.72
CA VAL A 444 -29.05 11.63 0.46
C VAL A 444 -29.79 11.31 1.75
N ALA A 445 -31.10 11.55 1.76
CA ALA A 445 -31.95 11.15 2.87
C ALA A 445 -32.22 9.65 2.81
N TRP A 446 -32.35 9.01 3.98
CA TRP A 446 -32.68 7.59 4.10
C TRP A 446 -33.73 7.38 5.18
N GLU A 447 -34.53 6.33 5.01
CA GLU A 447 -35.58 5.92 5.95
C GLU A 447 -35.58 4.41 6.11
N VAL A 448 -35.88 3.96 7.32
CA VAL A 448 -36.21 2.59 7.68
C VAL A 448 -37.59 2.60 8.33
N ALA A 449 -38.47 1.72 7.86
CA ALA A 449 -39.84 1.60 8.33
C ALA A 449 -40.16 0.17 8.75
N SER A 450 -41.10 0.04 9.69
CA SER A 450 -41.60 -1.27 10.13
C SER A 450 -42.70 -1.83 9.22
N ASP A 451 -43.02 -1.13 8.14
CA ASP A 451 -43.98 -1.54 7.10
C ASP A 451 -43.52 -1.05 5.72
N GLN A 452 -43.82 -1.82 4.67
CA GLN A 452 -43.41 -1.53 3.30
C GLN A 452 -43.98 -0.23 2.74
N ALA A 453 -45.11 0.25 3.28
CA ALA A 453 -45.74 1.50 2.85
C ALA A 453 -45.14 2.75 3.53
N PHE A 454 -44.13 2.58 4.40
CA PHE A 454 -43.48 3.65 5.15
C PHE A 454 -44.46 4.48 6.00
N ARG A 455 -45.51 3.86 6.55
CA ARG A 455 -46.45 4.52 7.46
C ARG A 455 -45.83 4.75 8.84
N THR A 456 -45.00 3.81 9.28
CA THR A 456 -44.32 3.86 10.59
C THR A 456 -42.81 3.85 10.39
N ILE A 457 -42.20 5.02 10.44
CA ILE A 457 -40.74 5.18 10.34
C ILE A 457 -40.09 4.78 11.66
N ALA A 458 -39.19 3.79 11.61
CA ALA A 458 -38.39 3.32 12.74
C ALA A 458 -37.11 4.14 12.91
N GLN A 459 -36.42 4.45 11.81
CA GLN A 459 -35.21 5.28 11.78
C GLN A 459 -35.16 6.12 10.49
N LYS A 460 -34.48 7.27 10.55
CA LYS A 460 -34.23 8.10 9.36
C LYS A 460 -33.02 9.00 9.56
N GLY A 461 -32.45 9.47 8.47
CA GLY A 461 -31.35 10.42 8.51
C GLY A 461 -30.99 10.96 7.15
N VAL A 462 -29.87 11.66 7.10
CA VAL A 462 -29.24 12.18 5.88
C VAL A 462 -27.76 11.82 5.93
N VAL A 463 -27.22 11.42 4.79
CA VAL A 463 -25.80 11.06 4.63
C VAL A 463 -25.25 11.71 3.37
N LEU A 464 -24.00 12.13 3.42
CA LEU A 464 -23.32 12.78 2.31
C LEU A 464 -22.72 11.74 1.35
N ALA A 465 -23.27 11.62 0.15
CA ALA A 465 -22.67 10.87 -0.95
C ALA A 465 -21.48 11.68 -1.51
N ARG A 466 -20.28 11.11 -1.42
CA ARG A 466 -19.02 11.80 -1.71
C ARG A 466 -18.46 11.41 -3.08
N PRO A 467 -17.91 12.36 -3.87
CA PRO A 467 -17.30 12.04 -5.16
C PRO A 467 -16.06 11.13 -5.03
N GLU A 468 -15.34 11.22 -3.91
CA GLU A 468 -14.17 10.37 -3.65
C GLU A 468 -14.52 8.89 -3.60
N LEU A 469 -15.74 8.56 -3.16
CA LEU A 469 -16.31 7.22 -3.09
C LEU A 469 -17.32 6.94 -4.23
N GLY A 470 -17.21 7.68 -5.34
CA GLY A 470 -18.07 7.48 -6.50
C GLY A 470 -19.57 7.70 -6.23
N HIS A 471 -19.88 8.54 -5.23
CA HIS A 471 -21.23 8.81 -4.73
C HIS A 471 -21.97 7.56 -4.23
N SER A 472 -21.23 6.56 -3.74
CA SER A 472 -21.82 5.50 -2.93
C SER A 472 -22.29 6.05 -1.59
N VAL A 473 -23.30 5.40 -1.04
CA VAL A 473 -23.91 5.70 0.26
C VAL A 473 -23.86 4.45 1.10
N HIS A 474 -23.33 4.58 2.32
CA HIS A 474 -23.30 3.53 3.33
C HIS A 474 -23.87 4.10 4.63
N VAL A 475 -24.93 3.46 5.16
CA VAL A 475 -25.58 3.87 6.40
C VAL A 475 -25.57 2.71 7.37
N GLU A 476 -24.88 2.85 8.50
CA GLU A 476 -24.96 1.91 9.62
C GLU A 476 -26.13 2.29 10.52
N VAL A 477 -27.27 1.61 10.33
CA VAL A 477 -28.48 1.85 11.12
C VAL A 477 -28.38 1.07 12.42
N ASN A 478 -28.70 1.71 13.54
CA ASN A 478 -28.77 1.11 14.88
C ASN A 478 -30.12 1.38 15.55
N GLY A 479 -30.36 0.79 16.72
CA GLY A 479 -31.58 1.03 17.52
C GLY A 479 -32.85 0.36 16.97
N LEU A 480 -32.72 -0.60 16.07
CA LEU A 480 -33.80 -1.46 15.60
C LEU A 480 -34.02 -2.64 16.57
N GLN A 481 -35.14 -3.32 16.43
CA GLN A 481 -35.42 -4.53 17.19
C GLN A 481 -34.69 -5.73 16.56
N PRO A 482 -34.19 -6.70 17.35
CA PRO A 482 -33.52 -7.91 16.86
C PRO A 482 -34.48 -8.85 16.15
N ALA A 483 -33.93 -9.70 15.27
CA ALA A 483 -34.65 -10.76 14.55
C ALA A 483 -35.94 -10.27 13.88
N ARG A 484 -35.87 -9.08 13.25
CA ARG A 484 -37.05 -8.39 12.72
C ARG A 484 -36.82 -7.86 11.31
N GLU A 485 -37.84 -8.01 10.50
CA GLU A 485 -37.91 -7.45 9.15
C GLU A 485 -38.22 -5.96 9.15
N TYR A 486 -37.55 -5.23 8.26
CA TYR A 486 -37.72 -3.80 8.01
C TYR A 486 -37.65 -3.50 6.51
N TRP A 487 -38.24 -2.37 6.12
CA TRP A 487 -38.15 -1.83 4.77
C TRP A 487 -37.38 -0.51 4.78
N TYR A 488 -36.60 -0.24 3.75
CA TYR A 488 -35.79 0.97 3.67
C TYR A 488 -35.78 1.57 2.27
N ARG A 489 -35.53 2.88 2.20
CA ARG A 489 -35.41 3.63 0.94
C ARG A 489 -34.49 4.83 1.10
N PHE A 490 -33.98 5.32 -0.01
CA PHE A 490 -33.22 6.56 -0.13
C PHE A 490 -33.98 7.60 -0.94
N ARG A 491 -33.72 8.87 -0.68
CA ARG A 491 -34.27 10.00 -1.43
C ARG A 491 -33.22 11.07 -1.66
N VAL A 492 -33.22 11.65 -2.85
CA VAL A 492 -32.29 12.72 -3.24
C VAL A 492 -33.00 13.66 -4.22
N GLY A 493 -33.05 14.95 -3.91
CA GLY A 493 -33.88 15.89 -4.69
C GLY A 493 -35.35 15.42 -4.75
N SER A 494 -35.88 15.27 -5.96
CA SER A 494 -37.22 14.71 -6.22
C SER A 494 -37.27 13.19 -6.37
N GLU A 495 -36.11 12.53 -6.39
CA GLU A 495 -35.99 11.12 -6.73
C GLU A 495 -36.08 10.23 -5.47
N SER A 496 -36.74 9.08 -5.60
CA SER A 496 -36.79 8.03 -4.59
C SER A 496 -36.18 6.75 -5.15
N SER A 497 -35.37 6.05 -4.35
CA SER A 497 -34.87 4.72 -4.71
C SER A 497 -36.00 3.69 -4.74
N PRO A 498 -35.75 2.50 -5.31
CA PRO A 498 -36.56 1.33 -5.00
C PRO A 498 -36.58 1.05 -3.49
N VAL A 499 -37.63 0.38 -3.02
CA VAL A 499 -37.72 -0.07 -1.63
C VAL A 499 -36.93 -1.36 -1.48
N GLY A 500 -36.03 -1.40 -0.51
CA GLY A 500 -35.34 -2.61 -0.09
C GLY A 500 -35.93 -3.18 1.19
N ARG A 501 -35.72 -4.48 1.40
CA ARG A 501 -36.03 -5.25 2.61
C ARG A 501 -34.71 -5.63 3.30
N THR A 502 -34.71 -5.55 4.63
CA THR A 502 -33.60 -6.03 5.46
C THR A 502 -34.12 -6.74 6.70
N VAL A 503 -33.29 -7.57 7.31
CA VAL A 503 -33.60 -8.31 8.54
C VAL A 503 -32.46 -8.11 9.53
N THR A 504 -32.78 -7.69 10.75
CA THR A 504 -31.79 -7.60 11.83
C THR A 504 -31.45 -8.99 12.37
N ALA A 505 -30.21 -9.19 12.82
CA ALA A 505 -29.80 -10.46 13.40
C ALA A 505 -30.52 -10.72 14.75
N PRO A 506 -30.64 -11.96 15.22
CA PRO A 506 -30.97 -12.25 16.60
C PRO A 506 -29.88 -11.73 17.55
N ARG A 507 -30.23 -11.41 18.80
CA ARG A 507 -29.22 -11.04 19.81
C ARG A 507 -28.24 -12.20 20.05
N PRO A 508 -26.94 -11.93 20.23
CA PRO A 508 -25.99 -12.98 20.61
C PRO A 508 -26.49 -13.77 21.83
N GLY A 509 -26.49 -15.11 21.74
CA GLY A 509 -26.98 -16.00 22.80
C GLY A 509 -28.50 -16.08 22.97
N ALA A 510 -29.29 -15.37 22.17
CA ALA A 510 -30.73 -15.58 22.13
C ALA A 510 -31.05 -16.92 21.46
N ARG A 511 -32.00 -17.67 22.01
CA ARG A 511 -32.45 -18.94 21.43
C ARG A 511 -33.06 -18.72 20.04
N VAL A 512 -32.53 -19.38 19.03
CA VAL A 512 -33.01 -19.32 17.64
C VAL A 512 -33.43 -20.71 17.18
N ASP A 513 -34.72 -20.91 16.91
CA ASP A 513 -35.23 -22.23 16.48
C ASP A 513 -34.94 -22.55 15.01
N ARG A 514 -34.83 -21.52 14.15
CA ARG A 514 -34.57 -21.67 12.71
C ARG A 514 -33.90 -20.43 12.13
N LEU A 515 -33.03 -20.63 11.15
CA LEU A 515 -32.42 -19.61 10.30
C LEU A 515 -32.47 -20.10 8.83
N ARG A 516 -32.87 -19.22 7.89
CA ARG A 516 -32.90 -19.49 6.45
C ARG A 516 -31.94 -18.54 5.74
N PHE A 517 -30.90 -19.07 5.09
CA PHE A 517 -29.98 -18.27 4.30
C PHE A 517 -29.72 -18.86 2.92
N GLY A 518 -29.48 -17.99 1.95
CA GLY A 518 -29.05 -18.35 0.60
C GLY A 518 -27.53 -18.28 0.47
N VAL A 519 -26.97 -19.03 -0.47
CA VAL A 519 -25.54 -18.97 -0.83
C VAL A 519 -25.42 -18.82 -2.34
N CYS A 520 -24.60 -17.88 -2.79
CA CYS A 520 -24.35 -17.62 -4.21
C CYS A 520 -22.90 -17.16 -4.45
N GLY A 521 -22.41 -17.26 -5.68
CA GLY A 521 -21.08 -16.82 -6.10
C GLY A 521 -20.87 -17.09 -7.58
N CYS A 522 -19.69 -16.73 -8.11
CA CYS A 522 -19.29 -17.00 -9.49
C CYS A 522 -20.31 -16.51 -10.54
N SER A 523 -20.67 -15.23 -10.45
CA SER A 523 -21.73 -14.63 -11.28
C SER A 523 -21.22 -14.04 -12.59
N HIS A 524 -20.43 -14.79 -13.37
CA HIS A 524 -19.83 -14.29 -14.61
C HIS A 524 -20.88 -13.74 -15.59
N TYR A 525 -20.84 -12.42 -15.84
CA TYR A 525 -21.89 -11.71 -16.59
C TYR A 525 -22.05 -12.26 -18.02
N GLU A 526 -20.94 -12.49 -18.72
CA GLU A 526 -20.97 -12.93 -20.13
C GLU A 526 -21.55 -14.35 -20.35
N VAL A 527 -21.43 -15.24 -19.35
CA VAL A 527 -21.72 -16.68 -19.50
C VAL A 527 -23.22 -17.00 -19.43
N GLY A 528 -24.00 -16.20 -18.71
CA GLY A 528 -25.43 -16.46 -18.54
C GLY A 528 -26.20 -15.27 -18.00
N PHE A 529 -27.52 -15.31 -18.13
CA PHE A 529 -28.41 -14.37 -17.46
C PHE A 529 -28.53 -14.70 -15.97
N PHE A 530 -28.82 -13.70 -15.16
CA PHE A 530 -28.88 -13.80 -13.70
C PHE A 530 -30.19 -14.40 -13.16
N THR A 531 -30.73 -15.39 -13.88
CA THR A 531 -31.98 -16.07 -13.53
C THR A 531 -31.96 -16.70 -12.14
N ALA A 532 -30.79 -17.14 -11.65
CA ALA A 532 -30.63 -17.63 -10.29
C ALA A 532 -30.94 -16.55 -9.24
N PHE A 533 -30.55 -15.30 -9.48
CA PHE A 533 -30.84 -14.18 -8.59
C PHE A 533 -32.33 -13.84 -8.54
N ARG A 534 -33.07 -14.05 -9.65
CA ARG A 534 -34.54 -13.95 -9.65
C ARG A 534 -35.19 -14.95 -8.69
N HIS A 535 -34.71 -16.20 -8.70
CA HIS A 535 -35.21 -17.24 -7.79
C HIS A 535 -34.81 -16.95 -6.34
N LEU A 536 -33.58 -16.49 -6.11
CA LEU A 536 -33.11 -16.06 -4.81
C LEU A 536 -33.96 -14.92 -4.22
N ALA A 537 -34.33 -13.93 -5.05
CA ALA A 537 -35.19 -12.83 -4.62
C ALA A 537 -36.60 -13.28 -4.19
N ALA A 538 -37.10 -14.39 -4.75
CA ALA A 538 -38.42 -14.93 -4.43
C ALA A 538 -38.46 -15.70 -3.09
N GLU A 539 -37.32 -16.16 -2.58
CA GLU A 539 -37.22 -17.00 -1.36
C GLU A 539 -37.23 -16.19 -0.04
N GLN A 540 -36.87 -14.90 -0.11
CA GLN A 540 -36.81 -13.96 1.03
C GLN A 540 -36.06 -14.52 2.26
N PHE A 541 -34.73 -14.59 2.15
CA PHE A 541 -33.89 -15.13 3.21
C PHE A 541 -33.70 -14.18 4.41
N ASP A 542 -33.27 -14.73 5.55
CA ASP A 542 -32.80 -13.96 6.70
C ASP A 542 -31.48 -13.25 6.36
N PHE A 543 -30.63 -13.88 5.55
CA PHE A 543 -29.53 -13.26 4.82
C PHE A 543 -29.11 -14.09 3.60
N VAL A 544 -28.31 -13.49 2.72
CA VAL A 544 -27.67 -14.16 1.59
C VAL A 544 -26.16 -14.05 1.75
N PHE A 545 -25.43 -15.16 1.63
CA PHE A 545 -23.97 -15.16 1.62
C PHE A 545 -23.44 -15.20 0.18
N HIS A 546 -22.70 -14.16 -0.22
CA HIS A 546 -21.98 -14.15 -1.49
C HIS A 546 -20.53 -14.60 -1.28
N THR A 547 -20.12 -15.69 -1.92
CA THR A 547 -18.84 -16.37 -1.62
C THR A 547 -17.63 -15.78 -2.33
N GLY A 548 -17.84 -15.02 -3.41
CA GLY A 548 -16.78 -14.44 -4.23
C GLY A 548 -17.14 -14.48 -5.71
N ASP A 549 -16.29 -13.92 -6.56
CA ASP A 549 -16.51 -13.76 -8.00
C ASP A 549 -17.83 -13.04 -8.33
N TYR A 550 -18.09 -11.97 -7.60
CA TYR A 550 -19.22 -11.07 -7.84
C TYR A 550 -19.07 -10.42 -9.21
N ILE A 551 -17.87 -9.97 -9.55
CA ILE A 551 -17.48 -9.53 -10.88
C ILE A 551 -16.38 -10.42 -11.43
N TYR A 552 -16.20 -10.37 -12.75
CA TYR A 552 -15.00 -10.82 -13.45
C TYR A 552 -14.34 -9.62 -14.10
N GLU A 553 -13.03 -9.65 -14.25
CA GLU A 553 -12.11 -8.57 -14.66
C GLU A 553 -11.83 -8.52 -16.16
N GLY A 554 -11.98 -9.66 -16.85
CA GLY A 554 -11.63 -9.84 -18.26
C GLY A 554 -12.29 -8.85 -19.23
N ARG A 555 -11.70 -8.71 -20.43
CA ARG A 555 -12.28 -7.92 -21.54
C ARG A 555 -13.55 -8.58 -22.12
N GLY A 556 -14.38 -7.77 -22.77
CA GLY A 556 -15.47 -8.29 -23.61
C GLY A 556 -14.96 -9.26 -24.68
N ASN A 557 -15.49 -10.47 -24.70
CA ASN A 557 -14.97 -11.55 -25.55
C ASN A 557 -16.05 -12.25 -26.39
N ARG A 558 -17.28 -11.72 -26.42
CA ARG A 558 -18.38 -12.35 -27.17
C ARG A 558 -18.10 -12.49 -28.66
N ALA A 559 -17.38 -11.54 -29.26
CA ALA A 559 -17.00 -11.61 -30.67
C ALA A 559 -16.05 -12.78 -30.99
N ARG A 560 -15.36 -13.36 -29.99
CA ARG A 560 -14.41 -14.47 -30.16
C ARG A 560 -14.89 -15.78 -29.54
N ASN A 561 -15.92 -15.74 -28.72
CA ASN A 561 -16.52 -16.92 -28.09
C ASN A 561 -18.05 -16.89 -28.23
N ALA A 562 -18.56 -17.68 -29.18
CA ALA A 562 -19.99 -17.77 -29.47
C ALA A 562 -20.82 -18.37 -28.31
N ALA A 563 -20.20 -18.99 -27.31
CA ALA A 563 -20.89 -19.48 -26.12
C ALA A 563 -21.31 -18.36 -25.15
N LEU A 564 -20.73 -17.16 -25.28
CA LEU A 564 -21.06 -16.01 -24.44
C LEU A 564 -22.36 -15.35 -24.94
N VAL A 565 -23.32 -15.17 -24.02
CA VAL A 565 -24.65 -14.62 -24.32
C VAL A 565 -24.75 -13.13 -24.04
N ARG A 566 -23.82 -12.59 -23.24
CA ARG A 566 -23.63 -11.17 -22.95
C ARG A 566 -22.15 -10.81 -23.16
N ASP A 567 -21.82 -9.53 -23.10
CA ASP A 567 -20.45 -9.04 -23.34
C ASP A 567 -20.03 -8.08 -22.23
N HIS A 568 -18.80 -8.21 -21.74
CA HIS A 568 -18.24 -7.21 -20.82
C HIS A 568 -18.02 -5.89 -21.53
N HIS A 569 -18.29 -4.78 -20.81
CA HIS A 569 -18.04 -3.45 -21.35
C HIS A 569 -16.53 -3.16 -21.32
N GLY A 570 -15.94 -2.97 -22.50
CA GLY A 570 -14.57 -2.49 -22.66
C GLY A 570 -13.49 -3.59 -22.58
N GLN A 571 -12.28 -3.16 -22.25
CA GLN A 571 -11.13 -4.05 -22.07
C GLN A 571 -11.11 -4.65 -20.66
N GLU A 572 -10.07 -5.40 -20.36
CA GLU A 572 -9.78 -5.85 -19.00
C GLU A 572 -9.56 -4.64 -18.08
N ILE A 573 -10.00 -4.74 -16.83
CA ILE A 573 -10.11 -3.61 -15.89
C ILE A 573 -8.88 -3.46 -15.00
N TYR A 574 -8.36 -2.23 -14.88
CA TYR A 574 -7.15 -1.95 -14.09
C TYR A 574 -7.30 -0.72 -13.18
N THR A 575 -8.01 0.31 -13.64
CA THR A 575 -8.16 1.57 -12.89
C THR A 575 -9.42 1.59 -12.04
N LEU A 576 -9.50 2.50 -11.06
CA LEU A 576 -10.69 2.65 -10.22
C LEU A 576 -11.96 2.89 -11.02
N VAL A 577 -11.88 3.65 -12.13
CA VAL A 577 -13.04 3.90 -13.00
C VAL A 577 -13.44 2.63 -13.76
N ASP A 578 -12.47 1.82 -14.19
CA ASP A 578 -12.76 0.54 -14.87
C ASP A 578 -13.49 -0.41 -13.93
N TYR A 579 -13.01 -0.59 -12.69
CA TYR A 579 -13.69 -1.42 -11.69
C TYR A 579 -15.07 -0.85 -11.35
N ARG A 580 -15.21 0.46 -11.13
CA ARG A 580 -16.52 1.10 -10.88
C ARG A 580 -17.52 0.82 -12.01
N ASN A 581 -17.07 0.89 -13.27
CA ASN A 581 -17.91 0.62 -14.43
C ASN A 581 -18.24 -0.88 -14.55
N ARG A 582 -17.32 -1.78 -14.19
CA ARG A 582 -17.58 -3.23 -14.16
C ARG A 582 -18.62 -3.59 -13.10
N TYR A 583 -18.48 -3.10 -11.86
CA TYR A 583 -19.52 -3.29 -10.84
C TYR A 583 -20.85 -2.71 -11.29
N ALA A 584 -20.85 -1.52 -11.91
CA ALA A 584 -22.06 -0.91 -12.44
C ALA A 584 -22.71 -1.78 -13.53
N GLN A 585 -21.95 -2.38 -14.44
CA GLN A 585 -22.45 -3.32 -15.44
C GLN A 585 -23.16 -4.51 -14.79
N TYR A 586 -22.52 -5.14 -13.80
CA TYR A 586 -23.08 -6.29 -13.12
C TYR A 586 -24.34 -5.91 -12.32
N LYS A 587 -24.26 -4.85 -11.52
CA LYS A 587 -25.36 -4.35 -10.69
C LYS A 587 -26.50 -3.70 -11.48
N SER A 588 -26.34 -3.45 -12.78
CA SER A 588 -27.46 -2.97 -13.63
C SER A 588 -28.38 -4.11 -14.07
N ASP A 589 -28.05 -5.37 -13.77
CA ASP A 589 -28.93 -6.50 -14.05
C ASP A 589 -30.17 -6.49 -13.14
N PRO A 590 -31.40 -6.54 -13.70
CA PRO A 590 -32.63 -6.43 -12.92
C PRO A 590 -32.83 -7.57 -11.92
N ASP A 591 -32.35 -8.78 -12.21
CA ASP A 591 -32.49 -9.92 -11.29
C ASP A 591 -31.55 -9.77 -10.09
N LEU A 592 -30.34 -9.23 -10.31
CA LEU A 592 -29.40 -8.92 -9.22
C LEU A 592 -29.86 -7.73 -8.36
N LEU A 593 -30.45 -6.71 -8.98
CA LEU A 593 -31.10 -5.61 -8.26
C LEU A 593 -32.24 -6.12 -7.36
N ALA A 594 -33.08 -7.00 -7.89
CA ALA A 594 -34.17 -7.62 -7.13
C ALA A 594 -33.63 -8.47 -5.96
N ALA A 595 -32.56 -9.24 -6.19
CA ALA A 595 -31.92 -10.03 -5.14
C ALA A 595 -31.39 -9.15 -3.99
N HIS A 596 -30.62 -8.10 -4.28
CA HIS A 596 -30.10 -7.17 -3.27
C HIS A 596 -31.20 -6.43 -2.51
N ALA A 597 -32.30 -6.07 -3.17
CA ALA A 597 -33.44 -5.44 -2.52
C ALA A 597 -34.25 -6.43 -1.65
N SER A 598 -34.10 -7.74 -1.84
CA SER A 598 -34.92 -8.74 -1.15
C SER A 598 -34.42 -9.12 0.24
N SER A 599 -33.11 -9.10 0.51
CA SER A 599 -32.50 -9.68 1.73
C SER A 599 -31.18 -8.98 2.07
N PRO A 600 -30.70 -9.00 3.33
CA PRO A 600 -29.37 -8.51 3.63
C PRO A 600 -28.30 -9.46 3.08
N PHE A 601 -27.28 -8.91 2.42
CA PHE A 601 -26.14 -9.64 1.87
C PHE A 601 -24.95 -9.58 2.82
N ILE A 602 -24.41 -10.75 3.13
CA ILE A 602 -23.10 -10.91 3.75
C ILE A 602 -22.16 -11.29 2.62
N VAL A 603 -21.21 -10.42 2.30
CA VAL A 603 -20.32 -10.64 1.16
C VAL A 603 -18.91 -10.97 1.61
N SER A 604 -18.28 -11.90 0.89
CA SER A 604 -16.84 -12.02 0.74
C SER A 604 -16.46 -11.87 -0.75
N TRP A 605 -15.17 -11.77 -1.03
CA TRP A 605 -14.63 -11.82 -2.38
C TRP A 605 -13.92 -13.16 -2.62
N ASP A 606 -13.55 -13.41 -3.87
CA ASP A 606 -12.47 -14.33 -4.22
C ASP A 606 -11.42 -13.61 -5.09
N ASP A 607 -10.93 -14.22 -6.17
CA ASP A 607 -9.87 -13.66 -7.00
C ASP A 607 -10.37 -12.64 -8.02
N HIS A 608 -11.44 -12.95 -8.74
CA HIS A 608 -11.92 -12.17 -9.88
C HIS A 608 -12.48 -10.78 -9.55
N GLU A 609 -12.71 -10.47 -8.26
CA GLU A 609 -12.88 -9.09 -7.81
C GLU A 609 -11.66 -8.19 -8.09
N VAL A 610 -10.49 -8.78 -8.29
CA VAL A 610 -9.23 -8.10 -8.63
C VAL A 610 -8.68 -8.64 -9.94
N ASP A 611 -8.19 -9.87 -9.94
CA ASP A 611 -7.45 -10.51 -11.03
C ASP A 611 -7.40 -12.01 -10.76
N ASN A 612 -7.57 -12.82 -11.80
CA ASN A 612 -7.60 -14.27 -11.68
C ASN A 612 -6.43 -14.81 -10.84
N ASP A 613 -6.76 -15.75 -9.96
CA ASP A 613 -5.83 -16.48 -9.10
C ASP A 613 -4.91 -15.70 -8.15
N TYR A 614 -5.11 -14.39 -7.97
CA TYR A 614 -4.17 -13.59 -7.16
C TYR A 614 -3.96 -14.13 -5.73
N ALA A 615 -2.71 -14.02 -5.26
CA ALA A 615 -2.26 -14.54 -3.99
C ALA A 615 -1.49 -13.49 -3.19
N GLY A 616 -2.16 -12.86 -2.23
CA GLY A 616 -1.58 -11.78 -1.46
C GLY A 616 -1.16 -10.64 -2.38
N THR A 617 0.14 -10.46 -2.56
CA THR A 617 0.72 -9.38 -3.38
C THR A 617 1.16 -9.82 -4.79
N VAL A 618 0.79 -11.04 -5.20
CA VAL A 618 1.18 -11.66 -6.47
C VAL A 618 -0.07 -11.84 -7.34
N ASP A 619 0.03 -11.50 -8.62
CA ASP A 619 -0.98 -11.76 -9.65
C ASP A 619 -0.58 -12.95 -10.52
N GLU A 620 -1.44 -13.38 -11.44
CA GLU A 620 -1.15 -14.54 -12.31
C GLU A 620 -0.05 -14.28 -13.36
N ASN A 621 0.32 -13.02 -13.58
CA ASN A 621 1.17 -12.58 -14.69
C ASN A 621 2.60 -12.19 -14.28
N ASP A 622 3.05 -12.55 -13.07
CA ASP A 622 4.35 -12.15 -12.51
C ASP A 622 4.58 -10.62 -12.54
N THR A 623 3.51 -9.83 -12.43
CA THR A 623 3.60 -8.38 -12.40
C THR A 623 4.36 -7.95 -11.14
N PRO A 624 5.28 -6.97 -11.22
CA PRO A 624 5.91 -6.41 -10.03
C PRO A 624 4.87 -6.04 -8.97
N ALA A 625 5.04 -6.56 -7.75
CA ALA A 625 4.06 -6.41 -6.67
C ALA A 625 3.63 -4.95 -6.43
N GLU A 626 4.53 -3.97 -6.61
CA GLU A 626 4.17 -2.55 -6.45
C GLU A 626 3.13 -2.06 -7.46
N LEU A 627 3.12 -2.63 -8.67
CA LEU A 627 2.14 -2.32 -9.72
C LEU A 627 0.82 -3.05 -9.48
N PHE A 628 0.88 -4.34 -9.16
CA PHE A 628 -0.33 -5.11 -8.83
C PHE A 628 -1.07 -4.51 -7.63
N LEU A 629 -0.35 -4.06 -6.60
CA LEU A 629 -0.97 -3.41 -5.44
C LEU A 629 -1.70 -2.11 -5.79
N LEU A 630 -1.35 -1.43 -6.89
CA LEU A 630 -2.16 -0.29 -7.38
C LEU A 630 -3.50 -0.76 -7.95
N ARG A 631 -3.49 -1.86 -8.73
CA ARG A 631 -4.71 -2.51 -9.26
C ARG A 631 -5.59 -3.00 -8.11
N ARG A 632 -5.01 -3.70 -7.13
CA ARG A 632 -5.72 -4.19 -5.93
C ARG A 632 -6.33 -3.06 -5.11
N ALA A 633 -5.63 -1.93 -4.95
CA ALA A 633 -6.18 -0.77 -4.26
C ALA A 633 -7.41 -0.18 -4.98
N ALA A 634 -7.35 -0.09 -6.32
CA ALA A 634 -8.49 0.34 -7.13
C ALA A 634 -9.67 -0.65 -7.03
N ALA A 635 -9.39 -1.95 -7.11
CA ALA A 635 -10.37 -3.01 -6.99
C ALA A 635 -11.07 -3.02 -5.64
N TYR A 636 -10.32 -2.97 -4.53
CA TYR A 636 -10.87 -2.98 -3.18
C TYR A 636 -11.68 -1.71 -2.87
N GLN A 637 -11.24 -0.55 -3.36
CA GLN A 637 -12.06 0.66 -3.26
C GLN A 637 -13.38 0.51 -4.01
N ALA A 638 -13.35 0.03 -5.26
CA ALA A 638 -14.57 -0.20 -6.02
C ALA A 638 -15.46 -1.27 -5.36
N TYR A 639 -14.90 -2.33 -4.78
CA TYR A 639 -15.66 -3.35 -4.04
C TYR A 639 -16.39 -2.72 -2.86
N PHE A 640 -15.69 -1.96 -2.00
CA PHE A 640 -16.32 -1.24 -0.89
C PHE A 640 -17.45 -0.31 -1.37
N GLU A 641 -17.22 0.45 -2.44
CA GLU A 641 -18.20 1.37 -3.01
C GLU A 641 -19.47 0.68 -3.52
N HIS A 642 -19.43 -0.63 -3.81
CA HIS A 642 -20.53 -1.39 -4.42
C HIS A 642 -21.14 -2.48 -3.52
N MET A 643 -20.60 -2.65 -2.32
CA MET A 643 -21.03 -3.65 -1.35
C MET A 643 -21.58 -3.01 -0.07
N PRO A 644 -22.62 -3.60 0.56
CA PRO A 644 -23.22 -3.10 1.79
C PRO A 644 -22.37 -3.46 3.02
N LEU A 645 -21.14 -2.95 3.08
CA LEU A 645 -20.17 -3.19 4.15
C LEU A 645 -20.16 -2.05 5.17
N ARG A 646 -19.73 -2.38 6.39
CA ARG A 646 -19.51 -1.38 7.46
C ARG A 646 -18.29 -0.51 7.16
N THR A 647 -18.25 0.66 7.79
CA THR A 647 -17.13 1.62 7.69
C THR A 647 -15.80 1.02 8.16
N ALA A 648 -15.83 0.00 9.02
CA ALA A 648 -14.65 -0.76 9.42
C ALA A 648 -13.95 -1.47 8.24
N SER A 649 -14.68 -1.72 7.15
CA SER A 649 -14.16 -2.25 5.89
C SER A 649 -13.80 -1.16 4.87
N LEU A 650 -13.70 0.11 5.27
CA LEU A 650 -13.19 1.16 4.39
C LEU A 650 -11.71 0.86 4.05
N PRO A 651 -11.32 0.81 2.77
CA PRO A 651 -9.96 0.41 2.39
C PRO A 651 -8.92 1.48 2.73
N ALA A 652 -7.72 1.00 3.07
CA ALA A 652 -6.51 1.81 3.23
C ALA A 652 -5.47 1.40 2.17
N GLY A 653 -5.57 2.02 0.99
CA GLY A 653 -4.78 1.64 -0.18
C GLY A 653 -5.11 0.21 -0.61
N PRO A 654 -4.13 -0.70 -0.73
CA PRO A 654 -4.37 -2.08 -1.16
C PRO A 654 -4.87 -3.01 -0.03
N ASN A 655 -5.27 -2.48 1.13
CA ASN A 655 -5.70 -3.30 2.28
C ASN A 655 -7.12 -2.96 2.67
N LEU A 656 -7.95 -3.99 2.93
CA LEU A 656 -9.32 -3.83 3.42
C LEU A 656 -9.62 -4.91 4.46
N GLN A 657 -10.30 -4.55 5.54
CA GLN A 657 -10.71 -5.53 6.56
C GLN A 657 -12.02 -6.18 6.14
N LEU A 658 -11.96 -7.33 5.45
CA LEU A 658 -13.16 -8.05 5.00
C LEU A 658 -13.56 -9.19 5.93
N TYR A 659 -12.60 -9.99 6.40
CA TYR A 659 -12.90 -11.09 7.29
C TYR A 659 -13.56 -10.58 8.58
N ARG A 660 -14.62 -11.25 9.03
CA ARG A 660 -15.40 -10.83 10.19
C ARG A 660 -16.26 -11.97 10.73
N ARG A 661 -16.73 -11.80 11.96
CA ARG A 661 -17.58 -12.75 12.66
C ARG A 661 -18.96 -12.15 12.89
N LEU A 662 -20.00 -12.91 12.58
CA LEU A 662 -21.41 -12.51 12.71
C LEU A 662 -22.19 -13.57 13.49
N PRO A 663 -22.54 -13.31 14.77
CA PRO A 663 -23.33 -14.24 15.56
C PRO A 663 -24.84 -14.13 15.24
N PHE A 664 -25.51 -15.27 15.11
CA PHE A 664 -26.95 -15.38 14.95
C PHE A 664 -27.55 -16.20 16.09
N GLY A 665 -27.85 -15.51 17.20
CA GLY A 665 -28.39 -16.16 18.39
C GLY A 665 -27.38 -17.07 19.08
N ASP A 666 -27.85 -18.23 19.51
CA ASP A 666 -27.08 -19.38 19.96
C ASP A 666 -26.93 -20.47 18.88
N LEU A 667 -27.51 -20.27 17.70
CA LEU A 667 -27.61 -21.29 16.66
C LEU A 667 -26.41 -21.30 15.70
N VAL A 668 -26.01 -20.13 15.18
CA VAL A 668 -24.92 -20.02 14.20
C VAL A 668 -23.94 -18.94 14.60
N ASP A 669 -22.67 -19.26 14.43
CA ASP A 669 -21.56 -18.33 14.51
C ASP A 669 -20.82 -18.27 13.17
N LEU A 670 -21.14 -17.27 12.35
CA LEU A 670 -20.65 -17.19 10.98
C LEU A 670 -19.28 -16.50 10.95
N ASN A 671 -18.25 -17.24 10.53
CA ASN A 671 -16.90 -16.70 10.32
C ASN A 671 -16.69 -16.49 8.81
N VAL A 672 -16.84 -15.24 8.37
CA VAL A 672 -16.57 -14.84 6.98
C VAL A 672 -15.07 -14.68 6.82
N LEU A 673 -14.45 -15.52 6.00
CA LEU A 673 -13.01 -15.54 5.77
C LEU A 673 -12.63 -14.75 4.51
N ASP A 674 -11.39 -14.30 4.49
CA ASP A 674 -10.71 -13.73 3.32
C ASP A 674 -9.50 -14.62 3.00
N THR A 675 -9.63 -15.40 1.94
CA THR A 675 -8.65 -16.39 1.51
C THR A 675 -7.72 -15.86 0.43
N ARG A 676 -7.77 -14.56 0.07
CA ARG A 676 -6.99 -14.00 -1.03
C ARG A 676 -5.99 -12.93 -0.59
N GLN A 677 -6.41 -11.97 0.23
CA GLN A 677 -5.55 -10.84 0.59
C GLN A 677 -4.28 -11.26 1.38
N TYR A 678 -4.35 -12.40 2.09
CA TYR A 678 -3.31 -12.85 3.02
C TYR A 678 -2.70 -14.21 2.68
N ARG A 679 -3.17 -14.89 1.61
CA ARG A 679 -2.65 -16.22 1.26
C ARG A 679 -1.22 -16.13 0.74
N SER A 680 -0.47 -17.22 0.92
CA SER A 680 0.77 -17.43 0.18
C SER A 680 0.46 -17.75 -1.29
N ASP A 681 1.47 -17.55 -2.13
CA ASP A 681 1.46 -18.02 -3.50
C ASP A 681 1.28 -19.55 -3.56
N GLN A 682 0.70 -20.01 -4.67
CA GLN A 682 0.41 -21.42 -4.91
C GLN A 682 1.73 -22.17 -5.18
N ALA A 683 1.85 -23.40 -4.67
CA ALA A 683 3.09 -24.19 -4.72
C ALA A 683 3.30 -24.93 -6.05
#